data_AF-A0A960ZTQ7-F1
#
_entry.id   AF-A0A960ZTQ7-F1
#
_cell.length_a   1.000
_cell.length_b   1.000
_cell.length_c   1.000
_cell.angle_alpha   90.00
_cell.angle_beta   90.00
_cell.angle_gamma   90.00
#
_symmetry.space_group_name_H-M   'P 1'
#
loop_
_entity.id
_entity.type
_entity.pdbx_description
1 polymer ?
#
loop_
_entity_poly.entity_id
_entity_poly.type
_entity_poly.pdbx_seq_one_letter_code
_entity_poly.pdbx_strand_id
1 'polypeptide(L)'
;MMGTVFRSLTYALTLGLMALGGAQAQEAQLPAVDVIVVDGLMSESWPDDGVVAFRRGGMVGDLTLSFAITGTAKRGLDYSVADGDAITIPDGEREVWLSFTPLADSLVEPTESIRVTLLPSPLYKLSTKAARRVVTLSLTNAGSKPSAKEAVRFLWQAGFGPSADSVRDAGLTPENAESVMSLGFSRWIDVQFRKPLGLHQPVLEAMARSGQQVYWDAKMRAWWAKTIGPYASDVLRQRVAFALSEIFVISDRPDVLSNQPRGMLNFYDVLVRGAFGNARDLLKNVALHPCMGAYLSHLKNRKADPELGTFPDENFAREIMQLFSIGLWELNADGTPKLDNLGQIIPTYDNVAITNFARVFTGFSFGGPRGGNFWWPPEDWNHPMRMWDEYHDMAQKTLLNGVVLPARIASQPDTGVAGMADVNGAIDCLFQHPNMGPFLGKQLIQKMVTSNPSPEYVGRVSAAFADNGKGVRGDMKAVIKAVLLDPEARSVAMLASPTFGKMKEPYLRAAGLARAFNARSRANIYPLAYLDELLGQQPLSSPSVFNFFRPAYSPAGPISDGHLVAPEFQILNAVTAVAGPNYFDSALRYGFNRWGDSNPSRVVRPNLVGEMALYNDIPALMRRLDLVLMGGMLDPEHHRIIREAVEAIDDTYWDWKRERIYLAIYLISTLPDYAIQR
;
A
#
# COMPACT_ATOMS: atom_id res chain seq x y z
N MET A 1 20.88 24.87 -17.14
CA MET A 1 20.19 25.96 -17.87
C MET A 1 19.34 26.76 -16.87
N MET A 2 19.98 27.73 -16.20
CA MET A 2 19.36 28.67 -15.26
C MET A 2 18.97 29.96 -16.01
N GLY A 3 17.86 29.95 -16.74
CA GLY A 3 17.58 31.09 -17.62
C GLY A 3 16.16 31.17 -18.15
N THR A 4 15.14 31.04 -17.29
CA THR A 4 13.75 31.40 -17.68
C THR A 4 12.83 31.67 -16.48
N VAL A 5 13.36 32.24 -15.39
CA VAL A 5 12.54 32.64 -14.19
C VAL A 5 12.54 34.15 -13.96
N PHE A 6 13.20 34.95 -14.81
CA PHE A 6 13.30 36.41 -14.65
C PHE A 6 12.74 37.20 -15.85
N ARG A 7 11.55 36.83 -16.34
CA ARG A 7 10.77 37.67 -17.29
C ARG A 7 9.33 37.95 -16.88
N SER A 8 8.95 37.61 -15.65
CA SER A 8 7.58 37.80 -15.14
C SER A 8 7.43 39.01 -14.21
N LEU A 9 8.52 39.69 -13.82
CA LEU A 9 8.48 40.84 -12.90
C LEU A 9 8.51 42.22 -13.58
N THR A 10 8.72 42.31 -14.90
CA THR A 10 8.80 43.60 -15.61
C THR A 10 7.49 44.01 -16.29
N TYR A 11 6.51 43.11 -16.38
CA TYR A 11 5.15 43.44 -16.87
C TYR A 11 4.22 44.01 -15.79
N ALA A 12 4.56 43.83 -14.50
CA ALA A 12 3.75 44.30 -13.38
C ALA A 12 3.98 45.79 -13.02
N LEU A 13 5.02 46.43 -13.55
CA LEU A 13 5.41 47.80 -13.17
C LEU A 13 5.10 48.87 -14.24
N THR A 14 4.60 48.49 -15.42
CA THR A 14 4.20 49.45 -16.47
C THR A 14 2.68 49.60 -16.63
N LEU A 15 1.88 48.73 -15.98
CA LEU A 15 0.42 48.86 -15.90
C LEU A 15 -0.06 49.68 -14.69
N GLY A 16 0.81 49.94 -13.72
CA GLY A 16 0.48 50.67 -12.48
C GLY A 16 0.47 52.20 -12.58
N LEU A 17 0.82 52.81 -13.71
CA LEU A 17 0.96 54.28 -13.83
C LEU A 17 0.13 54.95 -14.95
N MET A 18 -0.78 54.24 -15.63
CA MET A 18 -1.67 54.82 -16.66
C MET A 18 -3.17 54.78 -16.33
N ALA A 19 -3.55 54.57 -15.06
CA ALA A 19 -4.95 54.53 -14.64
C ALA A 19 -5.38 55.69 -13.70
N LEU A 20 -4.87 56.90 -13.94
CA LEU A 20 -5.28 58.13 -13.22
C LEU A 20 -5.95 59.17 -14.13
N GLY A 21 -6.65 58.71 -15.17
CA GLY A 21 -7.45 59.59 -16.03
C GLY A 21 -8.65 58.85 -16.61
N GLY A 22 -9.83 59.09 -16.05
CA GLY A 22 -11.11 58.62 -16.61
C GLY A 22 -11.85 57.62 -15.72
N ALA A 23 -12.33 58.07 -14.57
CA ALA A 23 -13.38 57.36 -13.84
C ALA A 23 -14.71 57.49 -14.61
N GLN A 24 -14.93 56.63 -15.60
CA GLN A 24 -16.30 56.22 -15.92
C GLN A 24 -16.70 55.20 -14.85
N ALA A 25 -17.80 55.46 -14.15
CA ALA A 25 -18.41 54.51 -13.26
C ALA A 25 -18.79 53.27 -14.07
N GLN A 26 -17.95 52.24 -14.02
CA GLN A 26 -18.28 50.91 -14.49
C GLN A 26 -19.41 50.42 -13.57
N GLU A 27 -20.62 50.26 -14.11
CA GLU A 27 -21.71 49.58 -13.40
C GLU A 27 -21.14 48.36 -12.68
N ALA A 28 -21.37 48.26 -11.37
CA ALA A 28 -20.93 47.12 -10.58
C ALA A 28 -21.55 45.86 -11.19
N GLN A 29 -20.77 45.15 -12.01
CA GLN A 29 -21.25 43.98 -12.71
C GLN A 29 -21.49 42.89 -11.67
N LEU A 30 -22.78 42.60 -11.42
CA LEU A 30 -23.18 41.56 -10.47
C LEU A 30 -22.39 40.26 -10.74
N PRO A 31 -21.87 39.61 -9.69
CA PRO A 31 -21.13 38.37 -9.84
C PRO A 31 -22.01 37.31 -10.49
N ALA A 32 -21.45 36.59 -11.48
CA ALA A 32 -22.12 35.43 -12.06
C ALA A 32 -21.96 34.24 -11.10
N VAL A 33 -23.02 33.48 -10.84
CA VAL A 33 -22.97 32.33 -9.92
C VAL A 33 -23.49 31.05 -10.57
N ASP A 34 -22.91 29.92 -10.17
CA ASP A 34 -23.39 28.60 -10.54
C ASP A 34 -23.20 27.56 -9.42
N VAL A 35 -23.84 26.41 -9.62
CA VAL A 35 -23.66 25.21 -8.81
C VAL A 35 -23.18 24.07 -9.72
N ILE A 36 -22.21 23.29 -9.22
CA ILE A 36 -21.70 22.09 -9.91
C ILE A 36 -21.68 20.88 -8.98
N VAL A 37 -21.77 19.69 -9.56
CA VAL A 37 -21.51 18.43 -8.86
C VAL A 37 -20.00 18.24 -8.77
N VAL A 38 -19.48 18.20 -7.54
CA VAL A 38 -18.12 17.72 -7.26
C VAL A 38 -18.20 16.20 -7.17
N ASP A 39 -19.10 15.71 -6.32
CA ASP A 39 -19.44 14.30 -6.17
C ASP A 39 -20.94 14.08 -6.19
N GLY A 40 -21.40 13.20 -7.08
CA GLY A 40 -22.82 12.99 -7.39
C GLY A 40 -23.35 11.62 -7.01
N LEU A 41 -22.49 10.68 -6.61
CA LEU A 41 -22.86 9.29 -6.39
C LEU A 41 -22.77 9.00 -4.91
N MET A 42 -23.93 8.88 -4.28
CA MET A 42 -24.09 8.63 -2.87
C MET A 42 -24.60 7.21 -2.63
N SER A 43 -24.22 6.67 -1.49
CA SER A 43 -24.58 5.32 -1.08
C SER A 43 -24.74 5.27 0.43
N GLU A 44 -25.90 4.82 0.90
CA GLU A 44 -26.09 4.42 2.30
C GLU A 44 -25.32 3.16 2.65
N SER A 45 -25.06 2.30 1.66
CA SER A 45 -24.13 1.18 1.83
C SER A 45 -22.77 1.78 2.08
N TRP A 46 -22.34 1.71 3.34
CA TRP A 46 -21.07 2.23 3.80
C TRP A 46 -20.88 3.71 3.39
N PRO A 47 -21.51 4.62 4.15
CA PRO A 47 -21.87 5.97 3.73
C PRO A 47 -20.86 6.64 2.82
N ASP A 48 -21.37 7.03 1.66
CA ASP A 48 -20.63 7.73 0.64
C ASP A 48 -21.23 9.12 0.40
N ASP A 49 -20.49 10.15 0.82
CA ASP A 49 -20.96 11.53 0.79
C ASP A 49 -21.07 12.08 -0.64
N GLY A 50 -22.11 12.89 -0.85
CA GLY A 50 -22.28 13.68 -2.05
C GLY A 50 -21.84 15.12 -1.81
N VAL A 51 -21.22 15.76 -2.80
CA VAL A 51 -20.66 17.12 -2.64
C VAL A 51 -21.05 17.97 -3.84
N VAL A 52 -21.63 19.13 -3.56
CA VAL A 52 -21.86 20.19 -4.55
C VAL A 52 -21.04 21.41 -4.21
N ALA A 53 -20.51 22.09 -5.24
CA ALA A 53 -19.83 23.36 -5.09
C ALA A 53 -20.70 24.49 -5.62
N PHE A 54 -20.88 25.52 -4.81
CA PHE A 54 -21.43 26.80 -5.23
C PHE A 54 -20.29 27.74 -5.57
N ARG A 55 -20.41 28.45 -6.69
CA ARG A 55 -19.31 29.24 -7.24
C ARG A 55 -19.76 30.64 -7.64
N ARG A 56 -18.83 31.59 -7.59
CA ARG A 56 -19.03 32.96 -8.05
C ARG A 56 -17.91 33.44 -8.98
N GLY A 57 -18.26 34.38 -9.85
CA GLY A 57 -17.32 35.23 -10.56
C GLY A 57 -16.97 36.45 -9.71
N GLY A 58 -15.70 36.89 -9.77
CA GLY A 58 -15.18 37.89 -8.85
C GLY A 58 -14.89 37.31 -7.46
N MET A 59 -14.25 38.10 -6.58
CA MET A 59 -13.79 37.70 -5.25
C MET A 59 -14.05 38.76 -4.18
N VAL A 60 -14.90 39.75 -4.47
CA VAL A 60 -15.13 40.89 -3.58
C VAL A 60 -16.40 40.67 -2.77
N GLY A 61 -16.32 40.93 -1.47
CA GLY A 61 -17.38 40.86 -0.46
C GLY A 61 -17.82 39.44 -0.14
N ASP A 62 -18.50 39.26 1.00
CA ASP A 62 -19.24 38.04 1.26
C ASP A 62 -20.44 37.95 0.30
N LEU A 63 -20.71 36.76 -0.25
CA LEU A 63 -21.84 36.52 -1.14
C LEU A 63 -22.68 35.34 -0.67
N THR A 64 -23.86 35.61 -0.12
CA THR A 64 -24.82 34.58 0.28
C THR A 64 -25.68 34.15 -0.90
N LEU A 65 -25.70 32.84 -1.17
CA LEU A 65 -26.47 32.18 -2.21
C LEU A 65 -27.59 31.37 -1.57
N SER A 66 -28.83 31.58 -2.02
CA SER A 66 -29.98 30.79 -1.59
C SER A 66 -30.26 29.68 -2.58
N PHE A 67 -30.68 28.53 -2.08
CA PHE A 67 -30.97 27.36 -2.90
C PHE A 67 -32.17 26.60 -2.34
N ALA A 68 -32.81 25.78 -3.16
CA ALA A 68 -33.82 24.82 -2.73
C ALA A 68 -33.27 23.41 -2.87
N ILE A 69 -33.46 22.58 -1.84
CA ILE A 69 -33.20 21.13 -1.91
C ILE A 69 -34.53 20.41 -2.08
N THR A 70 -34.64 19.67 -3.18
CA THR A 70 -35.81 18.86 -3.55
C THR A 70 -35.34 17.48 -3.99
N GLY A 71 -36.24 16.58 -4.37
CA GLY A 71 -35.84 15.25 -4.83
C GLY A 71 -36.82 14.19 -4.36
N THR A 72 -36.41 12.93 -4.50
CA THR A 72 -37.14 11.80 -3.90
C THR A 72 -36.61 11.49 -2.51
N ALA A 73 -35.30 11.66 -2.30
CA ALA A 73 -34.66 11.55 -0.98
C ALA A 73 -35.05 12.73 -0.08
N LYS A 74 -35.16 12.47 1.22
CA LYS A 74 -35.66 13.35 2.27
C LYS A 74 -34.57 13.65 3.29
N ARG A 75 -34.35 14.96 3.49
CA ARG A 75 -33.45 15.48 4.54
C ARG A 75 -33.89 14.96 5.92
N GLY A 76 -32.95 14.42 6.68
CA GLY A 76 -33.14 13.87 8.02
C GLY A 76 -33.66 12.43 8.08
N LEU A 77 -34.03 11.85 6.94
CA LEU A 77 -34.36 10.43 6.82
C LEU A 77 -33.28 9.71 6.02
N ASP A 78 -33.05 10.14 4.77
CA ASP A 78 -32.20 9.40 3.82
C ASP A 78 -30.79 10.05 3.73
N TYR A 79 -30.70 11.35 4.07
CA TYR A 79 -29.43 12.07 4.16
C TYR A 79 -29.48 13.19 5.20
N SER A 80 -28.30 13.58 5.70
CA SER A 80 -28.09 14.79 6.49
C SER A 80 -27.23 15.78 5.69
N VAL A 81 -27.43 17.07 5.93
CA VAL A 81 -26.70 18.18 5.30
C VAL A 81 -26.84 19.39 6.22
N ALA A 82 -25.87 20.30 6.20
CA ALA A 82 -25.88 21.51 7.03
C ALA A 82 -27.24 22.23 6.98
N ASP A 83 -27.70 22.69 8.15
CA ASP A 83 -29.03 23.32 8.30
C ASP A 83 -29.14 24.61 7.49
N GLY A 84 -30.31 24.81 6.90
CA GLY A 84 -30.63 25.97 6.06
C GLY A 84 -30.61 25.70 4.55
N ASP A 85 -31.11 26.71 3.84
CA ASP A 85 -31.30 26.75 2.39
C ASP A 85 -30.51 27.93 1.78
N ALA A 86 -29.41 28.29 2.43
CA ALA A 86 -28.49 29.33 1.99
C ALA A 86 -27.05 29.00 2.42
N ILE A 87 -26.08 29.44 1.62
CA ILE A 87 -24.65 29.25 1.89
C ILE A 87 -23.89 30.51 1.47
N THR A 88 -22.89 30.91 2.26
CA THR A 88 -22.11 32.11 2.01
C THR A 88 -20.75 31.75 1.44
N ILE A 89 -20.41 32.33 0.29
CA ILE A 89 -19.04 32.35 -0.22
C ILE A 89 -18.33 33.55 0.44
N PRO A 90 -17.29 33.34 1.28
CA PRO A 90 -16.58 34.43 1.95
C PRO A 90 -15.90 35.40 0.98
N ASP A 91 -15.61 36.62 1.44
CA ASP A 91 -14.70 37.56 0.77
C ASP A 91 -13.36 36.90 0.43
N GLY A 92 -12.80 37.20 -0.74
CA GLY A 92 -11.60 36.56 -1.26
C GLY A 92 -11.82 35.16 -1.88
N GLU A 93 -12.89 34.45 -1.52
CA GLU A 93 -13.16 33.11 -2.02
C GLU A 93 -13.98 33.09 -3.30
N ARG A 94 -13.85 32.03 -4.10
CA ARG A 94 -14.66 31.81 -5.31
C ARG A 94 -15.66 30.68 -5.17
N GLU A 95 -15.47 29.79 -4.21
CA GLU A 95 -16.30 28.60 -4.03
C GLU A 95 -16.57 28.30 -2.57
N VAL A 96 -17.68 27.61 -2.34
CA VAL A 96 -18.02 26.99 -1.06
C VAL A 96 -18.75 25.68 -1.35
N TRP A 97 -18.54 24.66 -0.52
CA TRP A 97 -19.09 23.33 -0.73
C TRP A 97 -20.22 23.02 0.25
N LEU A 98 -21.16 22.20 -0.21
CA LEU A 98 -22.22 21.64 0.61
C LEU A 98 -22.15 20.11 0.49
N SER A 99 -21.88 19.45 1.61
CA SER A 99 -21.77 18.00 1.71
C SER A 99 -23.08 17.39 2.20
N PHE A 100 -23.48 16.29 1.57
CA PHE A 100 -24.64 15.49 1.87
C PHE A 100 -24.16 14.13 2.36
N THR A 101 -24.47 13.80 3.60
CA THR A 101 -24.05 12.53 4.23
C THR A 101 -25.23 11.56 4.24
N PRO A 102 -25.15 10.41 3.55
CA PRO A 102 -26.19 9.39 3.59
C PRO A 102 -26.48 8.91 5.00
N LEU A 103 -27.75 8.67 5.29
CA LEU A 103 -28.19 8.08 6.55
C LEU A 103 -28.58 6.63 6.27
N ALA A 104 -27.70 5.70 6.63
CA ALA A 104 -27.96 4.29 6.42
C ALA A 104 -29.07 3.79 7.34
N ASP A 105 -30.07 3.12 6.77
CA ASP A 105 -31.11 2.44 7.53
C ASP A 105 -31.37 1.01 7.02
N SER A 106 -32.41 0.36 7.56
CA SER A 106 -32.78 -1.02 7.21
C SER A 106 -33.93 -1.12 6.20
N LEU A 107 -34.50 0.02 5.80
CA LEU A 107 -35.51 0.08 4.77
C LEU A 107 -34.86 -0.24 3.42
N VAL A 108 -35.65 -0.80 2.51
CA VAL A 108 -35.20 -1.06 1.14
C VAL A 108 -35.91 -0.10 0.22
N GLU A 109 -35.14 0.81 -0.34
CA GLU A 109 -35.63 1.90 -1.17
C GLU A 109 -35.06 1.78 -2.60
N PRO A 110 -35.79 2.30 -3.61
CA PRO A 110 -35.21 2.47 -4.94
C PRO A 110 -34.08 3.52 -4.90
N THR A 111 -33.26 3.59 -5.94
CA THR A 111 -32.31 4.70 -6.08
C THR A 111 -33.06 6.03 -6.09
N GLU A 112 -32.62 6.93 -5.23
CA GLU A 112 -33.23 8.22 -4.98
C GLU A 112 -32.40 9.36 -5.56
N SER A 113 -33.00 10.55 -5.61
CA SER A 113 -32.37 11.76 -6.09
C SER A 113 -32.42 12.88 -5.08
N ILE A 114 -31.33 13.65 -4.98
CA ILE A 114 -31.27 14.95 -4.29
C ILE A 114 -30.99 16.01 -5.34
N ARG A 115 -31.89 16.97 -5.48
CA ARG A 115 -31.83 18.06 -6.46
C ARG A 115 -31.61 19.40 -5.76
N VAL A 116 -30.46 20.01 -6.02
CA VAL A 116 -30.09 21.33 -5.49
C VAL A 116 -30.29 22.39 -6.57
N THR A 117 -31.15 23.37 -6.30
CA THR A 117 -31.53 24.42 -7.25
C THR A 117 -31.15 25.79 -6.71
N LEU A 118 -30.25 26.50 -7.40
CA LEU A 118 -29.96 27.89 -7.10
C LEU A 118 -31.18 28.79 -7.34
N LEU A 119 -31.47 29.65 -6.38
CA LEU A 119 -32.58 30.60 -6.45
C LEU A 119 -32.09 31.96 -6.98
N PRO A 120 -32.95 32.76 -7.65
CA PRO A 120 -32.58 34.09 -8.12
C PRO A 120 -32.44 35.09 -6.95
N SER A 121 -31.55 36.07 -7.11
CA SER A 121 -31.31 37.15 -6.14
C SER A 121 -30.93 38.45 -6.86
N PRO A 122 -31.23 39.64 -6.28
CA PRO A 122 -30.71 40.90 -6.81
C PRO A 122 -29.19 41.04 -6.66
N LEU A 123 -28.53 40.21 -5.84
CA LEU A 123 -27.10 40.33 -5.52
C LEU A 123 -26.18 39.62 -6.53
N TYR A 124 -26.73 38.80 -7.44
CA TYR A 124 -25.94 38.03 -8.39
C TYR A 124 -26.73 37.66 -9.65
N LYS A 125 -26.03 37.21 -10.68
CA LYS A 125 -26.62 36.69 -11.92
C LYS A 125 -26.43 35.18 -11.99
N LEU A 126 -27.51 34.42 -12.12
CA LEU A 126 -27.43 32.98 -12.34
C LEU A 126 -26.81 32.65 -13.69
N SER A 127 -26.06 31.55 -13.76
CA SER A 127 -25.51 31.02 -15.02
C SER A 127 -26.60 30.77 -16.06
N THR A 128 -26.31 31.12 -17.32
CA THR A 128 -27.23 30.89 -18.44
C THR A 128 -27.41 29.39 -18.74
N LYS A 129 -26.46 28.54 -18.34
CA LYS A 129 -26.53 27.09 -18.50
C LYS A 129 -27.43 26.48 -17.42
N ALA A 130 -28.52 25.82 -17.82
CA ALA A 130 -29.48 25.20 -16.87
C ALA A 130 -28.82 24.15 -15.96
N ALA A 131 -27.93 23.32 -16.51
CA ALA A 131 -27.15 22.32 -15.77
C ALA A 131 -26.15 22.92 -14.75
N ARG A 132 -26.02 24.25 -14.70
CA ARG A 132 -25.22 25.01 -13.75
C ARG A 132 -26.06 25.83 -12.76
N ARG A 133 -27.38 25.68 -12.83
CA ARG A 133 -28.36 26.25 -11.88
C ARG A 133 -29.02 25.18 -11.05
N VAL A 134 -29.11 23.97 -11.60
CA VAL A 134 -29.67 22.81 -10.92
C VAL A 134 -28.74 21.63 -11.10
N VAL A 135 -28.40 20.99 -9.99
CA VAL A 135 -27.61 19.76 -9.96
C VAL A 135 -28.41 18.65 -9.29
N THR A 136 -28.03 17.41 -9.58
CA THR A 136 -28.70 16.23 -9.02
C THR A 136 -27.64 15.24 -8.55
N LEU A 137 -27.80 14.79 -7.31
CA LEU A 137 -27.06 13.69 -6.70
C LEU A 137 -27.96 12.46 -6.73
N SER A 138 -27.36 11.28 -6.86
CA SER A 138 -28.04 9.99 -6.83
C SER A 138 -27.71 9.31 -5.51
N LEU A 139 -28.70 8.90 -4.73
CA LEU A 139 -28.55 8.17 -3.47
C LEU A 139 -29.01 6.73 -3.66
N THR A 140 -28.14 5.79 -3.32
CA THR A 140 -28.44 4.36 -3.35
C THR A 140 -28.62 3.80 -1.95
N ASN A 141 -29.63 2.94 -1.79
CA ASN A 141 -30.01 2.33 -0.51
C ASN A 141 -28.89 1.50 0.13
N ALA A 142 -29.00 1.27 1.43
CA ALA A 142 -28.17 0.32 2.16
C ALA A 142 -28.33 -1.09 1.58
N GLY A 143 -27.20 -1.71 1.26
CA GLY A 143 -27.06 -3.01 0.65
C GLY A 143 -25.85 -3.72 1.23
N SER A 144 -25.85 -5.06 1.15
CA SER A 144 -24.77 -5.90 1.70
C SER A 144 -23.41 -5.77 0.98
N LYS A 145 -23.33 -4.94 -0.05
CA LYS A 145 -22.22 -4.86 -1.00
C LYS A 145 -21.55 -3.49 -0.94
N PRO A 146 -20.23 -3.43 -1.13
CA PRO A 146 -19.50 -2.18 -1.00
C PRO A 146 -19.74 -1.26 -2.20
N SER A 147 -19.59 0.04 -1.98
CA SER A 147 -19.61 1.05 -3.06
C SER A 147 -18.32 1.00 -3.90
N ALA A 148 -18.28 1.75 -4.99
CA ALA A 148 -17.09 1.85 -5.85
C ALA A 148 -15.88 2.42 -5.09
N LYS A 149 -16.08 3.47 -4.29
CA LYS A 149 -15.03 4.11 -3.48
C LYS A 149 -14.45 3.17 -2.47
N GLU A 150 -15.32 2.44 -1.78
CA GLU A 150 -14.90 1.42 -0.83
C GLU A 150 -14.15 0.25 -1.45
N ALA A 151 -14.63 -0.21 -2.60
CA ALA A 151 -13.95 -1.24 -3.36
C ALA A 151 -12.53 -0.80 -3.72
N VAL A 152 -12.34 0.45 -4.16
CA VAL A 152 -11.01 1.01 -4.43
C VAL A 152 -10.15 1.11 -3.16
N ARG A 153 -10.68 1.66 -2.05
CA ARG A 153 -9.94 1.71 -0.76
C ARG A 153 -9.53 0.33 -0.27
N PHE A 154 -10.44 -0.64 -0.35
CA PHE A 154 -10.16 -2.04 -0.06
C PHE A 154 -9.03 -2.59 -0.94
N LEU A 155 -9.01 -2.29 -2.24
CA LEU A 155 -7.98 -2.76 -3.16
C LEU A 155 -6.60 -2.14 -2.91
N TRP A 156 -6.53 -0.95 -2.30
CA TRP A 156 -5.28 -0.39 -1.80
C TRP A 156 -4.72 -1.18 -0.61
N GLN A 157 -5.58 -1.71 0.26
CA GLN A 157 -5.19 -2.54 1.40
C GLN A 157 -4.91 -4.01 1.00
N ALA A 158 -5.84 -4.61 0.26
CA ALA A 158 -5.82 -6.01 -0.15
C ALA A 158 -4.96 -6.29 -1.37
N GLY A 159 -4.50 -5.25 -2.07
CA GLY A 159 -3.71 -5.34 -3.29
C GLY A 159 -2.69 -4.21 -3.39
N PHE A 160 -2.34 -3.86 -4.63
CA PHE A 160 -1.49 -2.72 -4.94
C PHE A 160 -2.33 -1.55 -5.49
N GLY A 161 -3.59 -1.42 -5.06
CA GLY A 161 -4.55 -0.47 -5.64
C GLY A 161 -5.39 -1.06 -6.79
N PRO A 162 -6.36 -0.27 -7.29
CA PRO A 162 -7.24 -0.69 -8.38
C PRO A 162 -6.45 -0.91 -9.67
N SER A 163 -6.98 -1.75 -10.56
CA SER A 163 -6.45 -1.98 -11.90
C SER A 163 -7.43 -1.38 -12.88
N ALA A 164 -6.99 -0.43 -13.70
CA ALA A 164 -7.82 0.04 -14.81
C ALA A 164 -8.25 -1.11 -15.73
N ASP A 165 -9.35 -0.85 -16.42
CA ASP A 165 -10.03 -1.81 -17.24
C ASP A 165 -9.18 -2.29 -18.42
N SER A 166 -9.60 -3.40 -19.01
CA SER A 166 -9.11 -3.76 -20.34
C SER A 166 -9.41 -2.62 -21.33
N VAL A 167 -8.62 -2.51 -22.42
CA VAL A 167 -8.82 -1.49 -23.47
C VAL A 167 -10.21 -1.50 -24.14
N ARG A 168 -11.10 -2.45 -23.79
CA ARG A 168 -12.42 -2.66 -24.36
C ARG A 168 -13.57 -2.21 -23.47
N ASP A 169 -13.28 -1.80 -22.24
CA ASP A 169 -14.28 -1.34 -21.30
C ASP A 169 -14.16 0.18 -21.14
N ALA A 170 -15.31 0.85 -21.29
CA ALA A 170 -15.44 2.30 -21.24
C ALA A 170 -16.05 2.78 -19.91
N GLY A 171 -16.20 1.87 -18.94
CA GLY A 171 -16.66 2.15 -17.58
C GLY A 171 -15.79 3.18 -16.87
N LEU A 172 -16.42 3.94 -15.96
CA LEU A 172 -15.71 4.88 -15.09
C LEU A 172 -15.12 4.20 -13.85
N THR A 173 -15.60 3.01 -13.51
CA THR A 173 -15.19 2.23 -12.34
C THR A 173 -14.24 1.10 -12.76
N PRO A 174 -13.10 0.92 -12.07
CA PRO A 174 -12.16 -0.18 -12.38
C PRO A 174 -12.80 -1.58 -12.28
N GLU A 175 -12.56 -2.47 -13.24
CA GLU A 175 -13.12 -3.83 -13.35
C GLU A 175 -12.88 -4.65 -12.08
N ASN A 176 -11.70 -4.50 -11.45
CA ASN A 176 -11.42 -5.19 -10.21
C ASN A 176 -12.19 -4.60 -9.01
N ALA A 177 -12.54 -3.32 -9.03
CA ALA A 177 -13.44 -2.70 -8.07
C ALA A 177 -14.88 -3.17 -8.28
N GLU A 178 -15.36 -3.27 -9.53
CA GLU A 178 -16.68 -3.86 -9.86
C GLU A 178 -16.78 -5.32 -9.38
N SER A 179 -15.69 -6.09 -9.49
CA SER A 179 -15.61 -7.43 -8.94
C SER A 179 -15.77 -7.45 -7.42
N VAL A 180 -15.20 -6.47 -6.70
CA VAL A 180 -15.36 -6.34 -5.25
C VAL A 180 -16.79 -5.91 -4.90
N MET A 181 -17.37 -4.95 -5.63
CA MET A 181 -18.77 -4.52 -5.46
C MET A 181 -19.73 -5.70 -5.61
N SER A 182 -19.59 -6.48 -6.69
CA SER A 182 -20.48 -7.61 -6.96
C SER A 182 -20.31 -8.77 -5.96
N LEU A 183 -19.09 -9.13 -5.59
CA LEU A 183 -18.81 -10.25 -4.70
C LEU A 183 -18.97 -9.88 -3.22
N GLY A 184 -18.65 -8.65 -2.84
CA GLY A 184 -18.34 -8.23 -1.47
C GLY A 184 -16.93 -8.67 -1.03
N PHE A 185 -16.37 -8.00 -0.02
CA PHE A 185 -14.97 -8.18 0.40
C PHE A 185 -14.61 -9.64 0.72
N SER A 186 -15.37 -10.31 1.58
CA SER A 186 -15.04 -11.68 2.04
C SER A 186 -15.03 -12.70 0.89
N ARG A 187 -16.04 -12.64 0.01
CA ARG A 187 -16.12 -13.55 -1.14
C ARG A 187 -15.06 -13.23 -2.18
N TRP A 188 -14.73 -11.96 -2.38
CA TRP A 188 -13.61 -11.57 -3.24
C TRP A 188 -12.29 -12.14 -2.73
N ILE A 189 -12.02 -12.08 -1.42
CA ILE A 189 -10.85 -12.72 -0.79
C ILE A 189 -10.85 -14.23 -1.03
N ASP A 190 -12.00 -14.90 -0.89
CA ASP A 190 -12.11 -16.35 -1.16
C ASP A 190 -11.78 -16.72 -2.61
N VAL A 191 -12.17 -15.86 -3.57
CA VAL A 191 -11.79 -16.02 -4.97
C VAL A 191 -10.27 -15.87 -5.14
N GLN A 192 -9.65 -14.88 -4.49
CA GLN A 192 -8.20 -14.70 -4.54
C GLN A 192 -7.44 -15.88 -3.95
N PHE A 193 -7.93 -16.50 -2.86
CA PHE A 193 -7.32 -17.69 -2.26
C PHE A 193 -7.23 -18.89 -3.21
N ARG A 194 -8.12 -18.95 -4.20
CA ARG A 194 -8.20 -20.03 -5.20
C ARG A 194 -7.41 -19.73 -6.48
N LYS A 195 -6.87 -18.51 -6.63
CA LYS A 195 -6.04 -18.18 -7.80
C LYS A 195 -4.76 -19.03 -7.79
N PRO A 196 -4.32 -19.53 -8.96
CA PRO A 196 -3.05 -20.24 -9.10
C PRO A 196 -1.87 -19.43 -8.57
N LEU A 197 -0.82 -20.13 -8.13
CA LEU A 197 0.39 -19.48 -7.61
C LEU A 197 1.13 -18.70 -8.71
N GLY A 198 1.21 -17.38 -8.55
CA GLY A 198 2.01 -16.49 -9.39
C GLY A 198 3.47 -16.45 -8.99
N LEU A 199 4.23 -17.53 -9.22
CA LEU A 199 5.66 -17.60 -8.90
C LEU A 199 6.51 -16.69 -9.81
N HIS A 200 7.53 -16.04 -9.26
CA HIS A 200 8.42 -15.07 -9.92
C HIS A 200 9.61 -15.73 -10.61
N GLN A 201 10.22 -16.73 -9.98
CA GLN A 201 11.38 -17.41 -10.55
C GLN A 201 11.09 -17.97 -11.97
N PRO A 202 9.92 -18.59 -12.25
CA PRO A 202 9.57 -19.02 -13.60
C PRO A 202 9.50 -17.90 -14.64
N VAL A 203 9.18 -16.65 -14.23
CA VAL A 203 9.19 -15.49 -15.14
C VAL A 203 10.62 -15.20 -15.59
N LEU A 204 11.57 -15.19 -14.66
CA LEU A 204 12.98 -15.03 -14.95
C LEU A 204 13.50 -16.17 -15.84
N GLU A 205 13.11 -17.42 -15.55
CA GLU A 205 13.50 -18.56 -16.39
C GLU A 205 12.94 -18.48 -17.81
N ALA A 206 11.70 -18.01 -17.97
CA ALA A 206 11.12 -17.77 -19.28
C ALA A 206 11.90 -16.68 -20.04
N MET A 207 12.31 -15.60 -19.37
CA MET A 207 13.20 -14.59 -19.95
C MET A 207 14.54 -15.19 -20.39
N ALA A 208 15.18 -15.99 -19.53
CA ALA A 208 16.44 -16.66 -19.84
C ALA A 208 16.33 -17.58 -21.07
N ARG A 209 15.26 -18.39 -21.16
CA ARG A 209 14.99 -19.27 -22.32
C ARG A 209 14.74 -18.50 -23.61
N SER A 210 14.24 -17.26 -23.52
CA SER A 210 14.09 -16.38 -24.68
C SER A 210 15.40 -15.71 -25.14
N GLY A 211 16.54 -16.09 -24.56
CA GLY A 211 17.86 -15.55 -24.90
C GLY A 211 18.17 -14.22 -24.23
N GLN A 212 17.33 -13.74 -23.30
CA GLN A 212 17.61 -12.54 -22.53
C GLN A 212 18.64 -12.86 -21.43
N GLN A 213 19.61 -11.96 -21.28
CA GLN A 213 20.57 -12.04 -20.20
C GLN A 213 19.87 -11.81 -18.85
N VAL A 214 20.22 -12.64 -17.87
CA VAL A 214 19.74 -12.55 -16.49
C VAL A 214 20.85 -11.94 -15.66
N TYR A 215 20.66 -10.67 -15.28
CA TYR A 215 21.53 -9.94 -14.36
C TYR A 215 20.79 -9.60 -13.07
N TRP A 216 21.42 -8.79 -12.23
CA TRP A 216 20.93 -8.34 -10.94
C TRP A 216 19.54 -7.65 -11.02
N ASP A 217 19.18 -7.02 -12.14
CA ASP A 217 17.89 -6.32 -12.35
C ASP A 217 16.73 -7.26 -12.75
N ALA A 218 17.03 -8.52 -13.10
CA ALA A 218 16.02 -9.48 -13.52
C ALA A 218 14.97 -9.78 -12.43
N LYS A 219 15.34 -9.65 -11.15
CA LYS A 219 14.39 -9.77 -10.03
C LYS A 219 13.29 -8.71 -10.10
N MET A 220 13.66 -7.47 -10.43
CA MET A 220 12.70 -6.39 -10.54
C MET A 220 11.79 -6.58 -11.76
N ARG A 221 12.34 -7.08 -12.87
CA ARG A 221 11.52 -7.44 -14.04
C ARG A 221 10.46 -8.47 -13.71
N ALA A 222 10.82 -9.51 -12.95
CA ALA A 222 9.87 -10.54 -12.53
C ALA A 222 8.83 -9.99 -11.55
N TRP A 223 9.27 -9.21 -10.55
CA TRP A 223 8.38 -8.59 -9.56
C TRP A 223 7.34 -7.69 -10.22
N TRP A 224 7.77 -6.74 -11.07
CA TRP A 224 6.85 -5.87 -11.79
C TRP A 224 5.94 -6.61 -12.76
N ALA A 225 6.42 -7.67 -13.42
CA ALA A 225 5.58 -8.50 -14.27
C ALA A 225 4.44 -9.19 -13.49
N LYS A 226 4.64 -9.49 -12.20
CA LYS A 226 3.61 -10.03 -11.28
C LYS A 226 2.73 -8.97 -10.64
N THR A 227 3.20 -7.72 -10.58
CA THR A 227 2.45 -6.62 -9.97
C THR A 227 1.60 -5.86 -10.99
N ILE A 228 2.11 -5.57 -12.19
CA ILE A 228 1.41 -4.76 -13.20
C ILE A 228 1.36 -5.41 -14.59
N GLY A 229 2.03 -6.54 -14.77
CA GLY A 229 2.09 -7.23 -16.05
C GLY A 229 0.89 -8.14 -16.34
N PRO A 230 0.87 -8.79 -17.52
CA PRO A 230 -0.19 -9.75 -17.90
C PRO A 230 -0.25 -10.97 -16.96
N TYR A 231 0.76 -11.15 -16.11
CA TYR A 231 0.84 -12.24 -15.13
C TYR A 231 0.27 -11.87 -13.76
N ALA A 232 -0.21 -10.63 -13.57
CA ALA A 232 -0.76 -10.12 -12.31
C ALA A 232 -2.19 -10.65 -12.05
N SER A 233 -2.29 -11.92 -11.63
CA SER A 233 -3.58 -12.62 -11.48
C SER A 233 -3.96 -13.00 -10.05
N ASP A 234 -2.99 -13.06 -9.13
CA ASP A 234 -3.14 -13.43 -7.72
C ASP A 234 -2.77 -12.27 -6.77
N VAL A 235 -3.34 -11.09 -7.03
CA VAL A 235 -2.92 -9.79 -6.46
C VAL A 235 -2.85 -9.79 -4.93
N LEU A 236 -3.81 -10.41 -4.26
CA LEU A 236 -3.83 -10.49 -2.79
C LEU A 236 -2.64 -11.30 -2.28
N ARG A 237 -2.29 -12.39 -2.96
CA ARG A 237 -1.15 -13.23 -2.59
C ARG A 237 0.15 -12.46 -2.73
N GLN A 238 0.28 -11.70 -3.82
CA GLN A 238 1.44 -10.85 -4.07
C GLN A 238 1.56 -9.73 -3.04
N ARG A 239 0.44 -9.11 -2.66
CA ARG A 239 0.39 -8.06 -1.64
C ARG A 239 0.79 -8.57 -0.26
N VAL A 240 0.31 -9.76 0.12
CA VAL A 240 0.70 -10.43 1.36
C VAL A 240 2.16 -10.86 1.31
N ALA A 241 2.64 -11.44 0.21
CA ALA A 241 4.05 -11.79 0.05
C ALA A 241 4.97 -10.56 0.17
N PHE A 242 4.55 -9.41 -0.36
CA PHE A 242 5.27 -8.15 -0.19
C PHE A 242 5.32 -7.73 1.28
N ALA A 243 4.20 -7.74 2.00
CA ALA A 243 4.17 -7.47 3.44
C ALA A 243 5.05 -8.45 4.24
N LEU A 244 5.05 -9.74 3.88
CA LEU A 244 5.90 -10.76 4.49
C LEU A 244 7.38 -10.54 4.17
N SER A 245 7.72 -9.99 3.01
CA SER A 245 9.12 -9.68 2.64
C SER A 245 9.72 -8.56 3.49
N GLU A 246 8.85 -7.74 4.09
CA GLU A 246 9.20 -6.69 5.03
C GLU A 246 9.31 -7.17 6.47
N ILE A 247 8.90 -8.42 6.73
CA ILE A 247 9.01 -9.10 8.02
C ILE A 247 10.19 -10.09 7.96
N PHE A 248 10.19 -10.98 6.98
CA PHE A 248 11.25 -11.96 6.72
C PHE A 248 12.29 -11.38 5.76
N VAL A 249 13.07 -10.43 6.26
CA VAL A 249 13.94 -9.58 5.44
C VAL A 249 15.16 -10.33 4.92
N ILE A 250 15.40 -10.22 3.60
CA ILE A 250 16.70 -10.44 2.96
C ILE A 250 17.03 -9.23 2.08
N SER A 251 18.31 -9.08 1.69
CA SER A 251 18.76 -7.97 0.86
C SER A 251 19.76 -8.40 -0.20
N ASP A 252 19.72 -7.76 -1.37
CA ASP A 252 20.72 -7.89 -2.43
C ASP A 252 21.94 -6.98 -2.23
N ARG A 253 21.98 -6.17 -1.17
CA ARG A 253 23.12 -5.26 -0.89
C ARG A 253 24.43 -5.99 -0.59
N PRO A 254 24.44 -7.13 0.12
CA PRO A 254 25.66 -7.93 0.24
C PRO A 254 26.05 -8.57 -1.11
N ASP A 255 27.33 -8.54 -1.46
CA ASP A 255 27.86 -9.07 -2.73
C ASP A 255 27.50 -10.54 -2.99
N VAL A 256 27.36 -11.33 -1.92
CA VAL A 256 26.98 -12.74 -1.99
C VAL A 256 25.56 -12.92 -2.56
N LEU A 257 24.65 -11.97 -2.33
CA LEU A 257 23.26 -12.04 -2.82
C LEU A 257 23.00 -11.15 -4.03
N SER A 258 23.77 -10.08 -4.24
CA SER A 258 23.63 -9.18 -5.40
C SER A 258 23.72 -9.93 -6.74
N ASN A 259 24.54 -10.99 -6.77
CA ASN A 259 24.78 -11.85 -7.93
C ASN A 259 23.83 -13.06 -8.02
N GLN A 260 22.84 -13.17 -7.12
CA GLN A 260 21.95 -14.33 -7.03
C GLN A 260 20.47 -14.00 -7.30
N PRO A 261 20.12 -13.33 -8.41
CA PRO A 261 18.72 -12.92 -8.69
C PRO A 261 17.75 -14.11 -8.75
N ARG A 262 18.24 -15.30 -9.15
CA ARG A 262 17.44 -16.53 -9.13
C ARG A 262 17.08 -16.99 -7.72
N GLY A 263 18.07 -17.02 -6.83
CA GLY A 263 17.86 -17.40 -5.43
C GLY A 263 16.99 -16.41 -4.69
N MET A 264 17.17 -15.12 -4.94
CA MET A 264 16.35 -14.08 -4.31
C MET A 264 14.88 -14.15 -4.73
N LEU A 265 14.59 -14.44 -6.00
CA LEU A 265 13.22 -14.69 -6.44
C LEU A 265 12.67 -16.02 -5.91
N ASN A 266 13.50 -17.05 -5.75
CA ASN A 266 13.09 -18.29 -5.10
C ASN A 266 12.67 -18.06 -3.64
N PHE A 267 13.42 -17.23 -2.91
CA PHE A 267 13.06 -16.80 -1.56
C PHE A 267 11.73 -16.04 -1.55
N TYR A 268 11.55 -15.08 -2.46
CA TYR A 268 10.26 -14.39 -2.57
C TYR A 268 9.11 -15.36 -2.88
N ASP A 269 9.38 -16.39 -3.69
CA ASP A 269 8.42 -17.45 -3.98
C ASP A 269 8.13 -18.37 -2.78
N VAL A 270 9.02 -18.48 -1.78
CA VAL A 270 8.70 -19.07 -0.47
C VAL A 270 7.62 -18.25 0.22
N LEU A 271 7.73 -16.91 0.20
CA LEU A 271 6.73 -16.01 0.78
C LEU A 271 5.40 -16.08 0.03
N VAL A 272 5.43 -16.16 -1.31
CA VAL A 272 4.21 -16.34 -2.14
C VAL A 272 3.48 -17.65 -1.80
N ARG A 273 4.22 -18.76 -1.62
CA ARG A 273 3.62 -20.04 -1.19
C ARG A 273 3.07 -19.96 0.23
N GLY A 274 3.82 -19.37 1.15
CA GLY A 274 3.43 -19.23 2.55
C GLY A 274 2.32 -18.21 2.83
N ALA A 275 2.10 -17.26 1.92
CA ALA A 275 1.11 -16.19 2.07
C ALA A 275 -0.28 -16.73 2.47
N PHE A 276 -0.72 -17.85 1.87
CA PHE A 276 -2.00 -18.49 2.23
C PHE A 276 -1.83 -19.89 2.84
N GLY A 277 -0.64 -20.17 3.38
CA GLY A 277 -0.29 -21.44 4.02
C GLY A 277 -0.41 -21.38 5.54
N ASN A 278 0.47 -22.10 6.24
CA ASN A 278 0.58 -22.06 7.69
C ASN A 278 1.82 -21.27 8.13
N ALA A 279 1.69 -20.42 9.15
CA ALA A 279 2.78 -19.60 9.67
C ALA A 279 3.98 -20.41 10.19
N ARG A 280 3.74 -21.61 10.75
CA ARG A 280 4.80 -22.54 11.17
C ARG A 280 5.68 -22.96 10.01
N ASP A 281 5.05 -23.40 8.93
CA ASP A 281 5.75 -23.89 7.74
C ASP A 281 6.43 -22.74 7.00
N LEU A 282 5.83 -21.55 6.97
CA LEU A 282 6.47 -20.35 6.46
C LEU A 282 7.75 -20.03 7.23
N LEU A 283 7.70 -19.98 8.58
CA LEU A 283 8.87 -19.71 9.42
C LEU A 283 9.99 -20.73 9.18
N LYS A 284 9.64 -22.02 9.11
CA LYS A 284 10.59 -23.09 8.77
C LYS A 284 11.20 -22.90 7.38
N ASN A 285 10.39 -22.66 6.36
CA ASN A 285 10.87 -22.54 4.99
C ASN A 285 11.77 -21.30 4.80
N VAL A 286 11.48 -20.21 5.52
CA VAL A 286 12.36 -19.04 5.60
C VAL A 286 13.70 -19.43 6.24
N ALA A 287 13.69 -20.11 7.38
CA ALA A 287 14.90 -20.53 8.09
C ALA A 287 15.79 -21.47 7.25
N LEU A 288 15.19 -22.29 6.39
CA LEU A 288 15.91 -23.25 5.55
C LEU A 288 16.37 -22.66 4.21
N HIS A 289 15.96 -21.46 3.83
CA HIS A 289 16.30 -20.94 2.52
C HIS A 289 17.78 -20.46 2.47
N PRO A 290 18.58 -20.83 1.46
CA PRO A 290 20.00 -20.48 1.38
C PRO A 290 20.27 -18.97 1.36
N CYS A 291 19.42 -18.16 0.72
CA CYS A 291 19.56 -16.70 0.80
C CYS A 291 19.41 -16.16 2.23
N MET A 292 18.51 -16.73 3.04
CA MET A 292 18.38 -16.36 4.45
C MET A 292 19.60 -16.84 5.23
N GLY A 293 20.05 -18.07 4.95
CA GLY A 293 21.31 -18.65 5.43
C GLY A 293 22.52 -17.75 5.26
N ALA A 294 22.70 -17.21 4.05
CA ALA A 294 23.79 -16.31 3.73
C ALA A 294 23.60 -14.91 4.34
N TYR A 295 22.37 -14.41 4.38
CA TYR A 295 22.06 -13.06 4.89
C TYR A 295 22.26 -12.94 6.40
N LEU A 296 21.86 -13.97 7.16
CA LEU A 296 21.93 -14.00 8.63
C LEU A 296 22.94 -15.01 9.17
N SER A 297 23.91 -15.36 8.32
CA SER A 297 25.13 -16.10 8.68
C SER A 297 24.95 -17.48 9.33
N HIS A 298 23.79 -18.14 9.17
CA HIS A 298 23.63 -19.54 9.60
C HIS A 298 23.90 -20.58 8.49
N LEU A 299 24.15 -20.15 7.25
CA LEU A 299 24.75 -21.01 6.22
C LEU A 299 26.21 -21.31 6.58
N LYS A 300 26.55 -22.60 6.65
CA LYS A 300 27.85 -23.13 7.11
C LYS A 300 28.19 -22.77 8.57
N ASN A 301 27.20 -22.42 9.40
CA ASN A 301 27.38 -22.30 10.83
C ASN A 301 27.62 -23.68 11.45
N ARG A 302 28.50 -23.76 12.47
CA ARG A 302 28.98 -25.02 13.04
C ARG A 302 28.80 -25.05 14.54
N LYS A 303 28.69 -26.26 15.09
CA LYS A 303 28.79 -26.49 16.54
C LYS A 303 30.09 -25.92 17.10
N ALA A 304 30.08 -25.63 18.40
CA ALA A 304 31.26 -25.11 19.09
C ALA A 304 32.46 -26.07 18.95
N ASP A 305 33.64 -25.50 18.78
CA ASP A 305 34.91 -26.19 18.84
C ASP A 305 35.81 -25.44 19.85
N PRO A 306 35.92 -25.95 21.09
CA PRO A 306 36.72 -25.31 22.13
C PRO A 306 38.23 -25.28 21.82
N GLU A 307 38.75 -26.22 21.01
CA GLU A 307 40.18 -26.24 20.66
C GLU A 307 40.52 -25.13 19.67
N LEU A 308 39.61 -24.85 18.73
CA LEU A 308 39.74 -23.75 17.77
C LEU A 308 39.17 -22.42 18.27
N GLY A 309 38.56 -22.40 19.46
CA GLY A 309 37.91 -21.21 20.02
C GLY A 309 36.74 -20.69 19.16
N THR A 310 36.06 -21.58 18.45
CA THR A 310 34.92 -21.20 17.58
C THR A 310 33.59 -21.55 18.24
N PHE A 311 32.60 -20.68 18.08
CA PHE A 311 31.27 -20.80 18.69
C PHE A 311 30.19 -20.67 17.62
N PRO A 312 28.99 -21.24 17.83
CA PRO A 312 27.86 -21.04 16.94
C PRO A 312 27.55 -19.56 16.73
N ASP A 313 27.32 -19.16 15.48
CA ASP A 313 26.86 -17.81 15.15
C ASP A 313 25.44 -17.60 15.70
N GLU A 314 25.24 -16.51 16.45
CA GLU A 314 23.99 -16.18 17.14
C GLU A 314 23.08 -15.22 16.33
N ASN A 315 23.54 -14.71 15.20
CA ASN A 315 22.84 -13.69 14.41
C ASN A 315 21.45 -14.17 13.96
N PHE A 316 21.36 -15.31 13.27
CA PHE A 316 20.05 -15.87 12.89
C PHE A 316 19.18 -16.23 14.10
N ALA A 317 19.78 -16.70 15.20
CA ALA A 317 19.06 -17.09 16.41
C ALA A 317 18.37 -15.90 17.09
N ARG A 318 19.05 -14.75 17.16
CA ARG A 318 18.44 -13.49 17.63
C ARG A 318 17.32 -13.07 16.69
N GLU A 319 17.54 -13.16 15.38
CA GLU A 319 16.68 -12.54 14.37
C GLU A 319 15.38 -13.31 14.21
N ILE A 320 15.45 -14.65 14.22
CA ILE A 320 14.27 -15.49 14.14
C ILE A 320 13.35 -15.29 15.35
N MET A 321 13.90 -15.03 16.54
CA MET A 321 13.11 -14.70 17.74
C MET A 321 12.59 -13.26 17.69
N GLN A 322 13.48 -12.29 17.51
CA GLN A 322 13.19 -10.88 17.75
C GLN A 322 12.46 -10.20 16.58
N LEU A 323 12.82 -10.52 15.33
CA LEU A 323 12.29 -9.83 14.15
C LEU A 323 11.20 -10.65 13.44
N PHE A 324 11.29 -11.98 13.50
CA PHE A 324 10.47 -12.85 12.65
C PHE A 324 9.33 -13.58 13.37
N SER A 325 9.34 -13.65 14.71
CA SER A 325 8.34 -14.45 15.44
C SER A 325 7.76 -13.82 16.70
N ILE A 326 8.56 -13.57 17.74
CA ILE A 326 8.04 -13.30 19.09
C ILE A 326 8.35 -11.91 19.63
N GLY A 327 9.26 -11.16 18.99
CA GLY A 327 9.63 -9.82 19.46
C GLY A 327 10.50 -9.84 20.72
N LEU A 328 10.84 -8.65 21.19
CA LEU A 328 11.69 -8.44 22.38
C LEU A 328 10.93 -8.56 23.71
N TRP A 329 9.62 -8.31 23.70
CA TRP A 329 8.80 -8.15 24.91
C TRP A 329 7.61 -9.08 24.89
N GLU A 330 7.28 -9.72 26.01
CA GLU A 330 6.06 -10.51 26.13
C GLU A 330 4.83 -9.65 25.89
N LEU A 331 3.85 -10.20 25.17
CA LEU A 331 2.63 -9.52 24.76
C LEU A 331 1.40 -10.20 25.33
N ASN A 332 0.39 -9.39 25.66
CA ASN A 332 -0.99 -9.84 25.76
C ASN A 332 -1.53 -10.21 24.36
N ALA A 333 -2.67 -10.89 24.31
CA ALA A 333 -3.27 -11.30 23.03
C ALA A 333 -3.66 -10.11 22.14
N ASP A 334 -3.91 -8.95 22.74
CA ASP A 334 -4.19 -7.67 22.07
C ASP A 334 -2.92 -6.91 21.63
N GLY A 335 -1.74 -7.51 21.80
CA GLY A 335 -0.45 -6.92 21.40
C GLY A 335 0.06 -5.81 22.32
N THR A 336 -0.59 -5.56 23.46
CA THR A 336 -0.03 -4.69 24.51
C THR A 336 1.09 -5.42 25.27
N PRO A 337 2.14 -4.71 25.75
CA PRO A 337 3.19 -5.33 26.55
C PRO A 337 2.66 -5.89 27.87
N LYS A 338 3.12 -7.08 28.25
CA LYS A 338 2.92 -7.61 29.61
C LYS A 338 3.86 -6.91 30.58
N LEU A 339 3.33 -6.63 31.77
CA LEU A 339 4.05 -6.02 32.86
C LEU A 339 4.25 -7.02 34.00
N ASP A 340 5.41 -6.96 34.65
CA ASP A 340 5.68 -7.68 35.88
C ASP A 340 5.01 -7.01 37.10
N ASN A 341 5.23 -7.56 38.29
CA ASN A 341 4.68 -7.03 39.55
C ASN A 341 5.23 -5.63 39.92
N LEU A 342 6.27 -5.15 39.23
CA LEU A 342 6.89 -3.84 39.41
C LEU A 342 6.47 -2.85 38.31
N GLY A 343 5.60 -3.25 37.38
CA GLY A 343 5.17 -2.43 36.25
C GLY A 343 6.18 -2.34 35.11
N GLN A 344 7.19 -3.21 35.06
CA GLN A 344 8.19 -3.25 34.00
C GLN A 344 7.81 -4.26 32.92
N ILE A 345 8.15 -3.95 31.67
CA ILE A 345 7.92 -4.85 30.53
C ILE A 345 8.79 -6.12 30.63
N ILE A 346 8.20 -7.27 30.34
CA ILE A 346 8.86 -8.57 30.48
C ILE A 346 9.58 -8.94 29.18
N PRO A 347 10.89 -9.25 29.16
CA PRO A 347 11.59 -9.71 27.97
C PRO A 347 11.16 -11.14 27.57
N THR A 348 11.09 -11.43 26.28
CA THR A 348 10.69 -12.77 25.76
C THR A 348 11.76 -13.84 25.92
N TYR A 349 13.03 -13.44 25.99
CA TYR A 349 14.16 -14.35 26.05
C TYR A 349 15.38 -13.67 26.68
N ASP A 350 16.33 -14.49 27.12
CA ASP A 350 17.61 -14.07 27.68
C ASP A 350 18.79 -14.56 26.83
N ASN A 351 20.01 -14.33 27.31
CA ASN A 351 21.21 -14.79 26.61
C ASN A 351 21.32 -16.33 26.53
N VAL A 352 20.75 -17.05 27.49
CA VAL A 352 20.78 -18.52 27.50
C VAL A 352 19.93 -19.07 26.36
N ALA A 353 18.75 -18.48 26.13
CA ALA A 353 17.92 -18.81 24.99
C ALA A 353 18.64 -18.53 23.66
N ILE A 354 19.29 -17.37 23.54
CA ILE A 354 20.05 -17.00 22.32
C ILE A 354 21.10 -18.06 21.98
N THR A 355 21.96 -18.41 22.94
CA THR A 355 23.01 -19.42 22.71
C THR A 355 22.43 -20.80 22.40
N ASN A 356 21.32 -21.21 23.04
CA ASN A 356 20.67 -22.49 22.72
C ASN A 356 20.01 -22.52 21.34
N PHE A 357 19.36 -21.43 20.91
CA PHE A 357 18.84 -21.32 19.54
C PHE A 357 19.97 -21.27 18.51
N ALA A 358 21.10 -20.61 18.81
CA ALA A 358 22.27 -20.60 17.93
C ALA A 358 22.79 -22.02 17.68
N ARG A 359 22.86 -22.85 18.73
CA ARG A 359 23.22 -24.27 18.65
C ARG A 359 22.24 -25.06 17.75
N VAL A 360 20.94 -24.74 17.77
CA VAL A 360 19.93 -25.39 16.90
C VAL A 360 20.20 -25.15 15.41
N PHE A 361 20.69 -23.96 15.04
CA PHE A 361 20.89 -23.61 13.63
C PHE A 361 22.32 -23.88 13.12
N THR A 362 23.08 -24.72 13.83
CA THR A 362 24.36 -25.25 13.35
C THR A 362 24.18 -26.43 12.41
N GLY A 363 25.14 -26.67 11.51
CA GLY A 363 25.16 -27.84 10.62
C GLY A 363 24.49 -27.63 9.26
N PHE A 364 24.02 -26.43 8.93
CA PHE A 364 23.44 -26.16 7.61
C PHE A 364 24.49 -25.87 6.54
N SER A 365 24.31 -26.43 5.35
CA SER A 365 25.04 -26.07 4.13
C SER A 365 24.13 -26.19 2.91
N PHE A 366 24.61 -25.88 1.70
CA PHE A 366 23.79 -26.01 0.49
C PHE A 366 23.25 -27.44 0.31
N GLY A 367 21.97 -27.56 -0.04
CA GLY A 367 21.25 -28.84 -0.12
C GLY A 367 20.91 -29.32 -1.52
N GLY A 368 21.49 -28.71 -2.56
CA GLY A 368 21.22 -29.06 -3.95
C GLY A 368 21.54 -30.53 -4.28
N PRO A 369 20.93 -31.10 -5.33
CA PRO A 369 21.02 -32.54 -5.64
C PRO A 369 22.38 -32.99 -6.18
N ARG A 370 23.32 -32.06 -6.41
CA ARG A 370 24.59 -32.31 -7.13
C ARG A 370 25.69 -32.94 -6.26
N GLY A 371 25.35 -33.51 -5.09
CA GLY A 371 26.31 -34.12 -4.16
C GLY A 371 27.18 -33.09 -3.42
N GLY A 372 28.32 -33.53 -2.86
CA GLY A 372 29.26 -32.67 -2.12
C GLY A 372 29.39 -33.02 -0.63
N ASN A 373 30.13 -32.19 0.10
CA ASN A 373 30.25 -32.26 1.56
C ASN A 373 29.88 -30.92 2.20
N PHE A 374 29.83 -30.84 3.53
CA PHE A 374 29.48 -29.61 4.26
C PHE A 374 30.27 -28.37 3.82
N TRP A 375 31.57 -28.54 3.57
CA TRP A 375 32.51 -27.45 3.29
C TRP A 375 32.48 -26.97 1.83
N TRP A 376 32.38 -27.93 0.91
CA TRP A 376 32.48 -27.72 -0.53
C TRP A 376 31.26 -28.28 -1.26
N PRO A 377 30.02 -27.91 -0.87
CA PRO A 377 28.86 -28.29 -1.65
C PRO A 377 28.81 -27.43 -2.92
N PRO A 378 28.28 -27.95 -4.02
CA PRO A 378 27.83 -27.11 -5.12
C PRO A 378 26.81 -26.09 -4.60
N GLU A 379 27.03 -24.81 -4.90
CA GLU A 379 26.08 -23.76 -4.53
C GLU A 379 24.76 -23.97 -5.25
N ASP A 380 23.67 -24.03 -4.48
CA ASP A 380 22.32 -24.15 -4.99
C ASP A 380 21.38 -23.23 -4.21
N TRP A 381 21.10 -22.09 -4.81
CA TRP A 381 20.28 -21.05 -4.21
C TRP A 381 18.77 -21.28 -4.35
N ASN A 382 18.36 -22.39 -4.98
CA ASN A 382 16.95 -22.67 -5.31
C ASN A 382 16.37 -23.83 -4.49
N HIS A 383 17.20 -24.53 -3.72
CA HIS A 383 16.79 -25.62 -2.84
C HIS A 383 17.05 -25.25 -1.38
N PRO A 384 16.23 -25.75 -0.44
CA PRO A 384 16.50 -25.60 0.98
C PRO A 384 17.91 -26.08 1.34
N MET A 385 18.53 -25.42 2.31
CA MET A 385 19.77 -25.88 2.92
C MET A 385 19.58 -27.28 3.50
N ARG A 386 20.63 -28.09 3.43
CA ARG A 386 20.70 -29.43 4.00
C ARG A 386 21.37 -29.36 5.37
N MET A 387 20.83 -30.11 6.32
CA MET A 387 21.47 -30.36 7.61
C MET A 387 22.53 -31.44 7.48
N TRP A 388 23.66 -31.22 8.14
CA TRP A 388 24.77 -32.15 8.32
C TRP A 388 24.94 -32.42 9.81
N ASP A 389 24.51 -33.60 10.24
CA ASP A 389 24.53 -34.01 11.64
C ASP A 389 25.95 -33.95 12.23
N GLU A 390 26.98 -34.23 11.43
CA GLU A 390 28.38 -34.15 11.86
C GLU A 390 28.78 -32.75 12.37
N TYR A 391 28.19 -31.69 11.80
CA TYR A 391 28.50 -30.30 12.10
C TYR A 391 27.47 -29.61 13.00
N HIS A 392 26.39 -30.31 13.34
CA HIS A 392 25.35 -29.85 14.26
C HIS A 392 25.70 -30.16 15.71
N ASP A 393 25.34 -29.25 16.62
CA ASP A 393 25.49 -29.47 18.06
C ASP A 393 24.47 -30.49 18.52
N MET A 394 24.91 -31.67 18.96
CA MET A 394 24.02 -32.77 19.35
C MET A 394 23.69 -32.80 20.85
N ALA A 395 24.23 -31.89 21.65
CA ALA A 395 23.94 -31.87 23.07
C ALA A 395 22.54 -31.30 23.33
N GLN A 396 21.99 -31.61 24.51
CA GLN A 396 20.70 -31.10 24.97
C GLN A 396 20.67 -29.56 24.91
N LYS A 397 19.50 -29.01 24.59
CA LYS A 397 19.27 -27.56 24.49
C LYS A 397 17.99 -27.20 25.25
N THR A 398 18.03 -26.15 26.05
CA THR A 398 16.85 -25.60 26.72
C THR A 398 16.45 -24.33 25.98
N LEU A 399 15.24 -24.32 25.43
CA LEU A 399 14.67 -23.21 24.68
C LEU A 399 13.74 -22.38 25.58
N LEU A 400 12.84 -21.63 24.96
CA LEU A 400 11.87 -20.77 25.66
C LEU A 400 10.88 -21.61 26.48
N ASN A 401 10.37 -21.01 27.56
CA ASN A 401 9.30 -21.58 28.39
C ASN A 401 9.60 -23.00 28.90
N GLY A 402 10.87 -23.32 29.13
CA GLY A 402 11.30 -24.63 29.64
C GLY A 402 11.23 -25.77 28.61
N VAL A 403 11.02 -25.49 27.32
CA VAL A 403 11.06 -26.52 26.28
C VAL A 403 12.47 -27.09 26.17
N VAL A 404 12.61 -28.40 26.38
CA VAL A 404 13.91 -29.10 26.29
C VAL A 404 13.96 -29.93 25.02
N LEU A 405 14.96 -29.66 24.19
CA LEU A 405 15.36 -30.55 23.09
C LEU A 405 16.38 -31.57 23.64
N PRO A 406 16.11 -32.88 23.55
CA PRO A 406 16.98 -33.89 24.12
C PRO A 406 18.34 -33.93 23.40
N ALA A 407 19.35 -34.49 24.05
CA ALA A 407 20.59 -34.84 23.35
C ALA A 407 20.28 -35.83 22.21
N ARG A 408 20.98 -35.66 21.10
CA ARG A 408 20.82 -36.40 19.85
C ARG A 408 22.07 -37.23 19.56
N ILE A 409 21.93 -38.18 18.66
CA ILE A 409 23.04 -38.92 18.06
C ILE A 409 23.01 -38.65 16.58
N ALA A 410 24.16 -38.32 15.99
CA ALA A 410 24.28 -38.06 14.57
C ALA A 410 23.85 -39.29 13.75
N SER A 411 23.09 -39.07 12.69
CA SER A 411 22.65 -40.14 11.81
C SER A 411 23.83 -40.84 11.14
N GLN A 412 23.72 -42.16 10.95
CA GLN A 412 24.72 -42.98 10.23
C GLN A 412 24.02 -43.79 9.11
N PRO A 413 24.25 -43.48 7.82
CA PRO A 413 25.05 -42.35 7.31
C PRO A 413 24.42 -40.98 7.64
N ASP A 414 25.17 -39.89 7.47
CA ASP A 414 24.67 -38.53 7.75
C ASP A 414 23.50 -38.16 6.83
N THR A 415 22.29 -38.26 7.38
CA THR A 415 21.03 -37.88 6.72
C THR A 415 20.52 -36.51 7.17
N GLY A 416 21.18 -35.87 8.14
CA GLY A 416 20.73 -34.62 8.74
C GLY A 416 19.46 -34.73 9.60
N VAL A 417 18.91 -35.94 9.80
CA VAL A 417 17.61 -36.15 10.47
C VAL A 417 17.67 -35.74 11.94
N ALA A 418 18.79 -35.98 12.62
CA ALA A 418 18.93 -35.68 14.03
C ALA A 418 18.93 -34.15 14.27
N GLY A 419 19.75 -33.40 13.53
CA GLY A 419 19.77 -31.93 13.61
C GLY A 419 18.46 -31.29 13.13
N MET A 420 17.84 -31.83 12.08
CA MET A 420 16.54 -31.35 11.63
C MET A 420 15.42 -31.54 12.66
N ALA A 421 15.51 -32.56 13.52
CA ALA A 421 14.56 -32.75 14.60
C ALA A 421 14.65 -31.63 15.65
N ASP A 422 15.86 -31.13 15.93
CA ASP A 422 16.06 -29.97 16.81
C ASP A 422 15.56 -28.69 16.16
N VAL A 423 15.81 -28.49 14.86
CA VAL A 423 15.26 -27.36 14.10
C VAL A 423 13.74 -27.35 14.12
N ASN A 424 13.10 -28.51 13.88
CA ASN A 424 11.64 -28.61 13.96
C ASN A 424 11.14 -28.27 15.38
N GLY A 425 11.78 -28.79 16.43
CA GLY A 425 11.41 -28.47 17.81
C GLY A 425 11.56 -26.99 18.16
N ALA A 426 12.57 -26.31 17.64
CA ALA A 426 12.74 -24.87 17.83
C ALA A 426 11.69 -24.05 17.06
N ILE A 427 11.36 -24.43 15.82
CA ILE A 427 10.25 -23.82 15.08
C ILE A 427 8.92 -24.01 15.82
N ASP A 428 8.67 -25.20 16.37
CA ASP A 428 7.49 -25.49 17.19
C ASP A 428 7.45 -24.64 18.46
N CYS A 429 8.58 -24.50 19.14
CA CYS A 429 8.72 -23.64 20.32
C CYS A 429 8.32 -22.19 20.02
N LEU A 430 8.82 -21.61 18.91
CA LEU A 430 8.47 -20.25 18.49
C LEU A 430 7.02 -20.13 18.03
N PHE A 431 6.53 -21.10 17.26
CA PHE A 431 5.16 -21.09 16.74
C PHE A 431 4.09 -21.20 17.85
N GLN A 432 4.37 -22.00 18.88
CA GLN A 432 3.51 -22.15 20.05
C GLN A 432 3.65 -21.01 21.07
N HIS A 433 4.65 -20.15 20.91
CA HIS A 433 4.82 -19.01 21.81
C HIS A 433 3.59 -18.06 21.74
N PRO A 434 3.06 -17.58 22.89
CA PRO A 434 1.88 -16.72 22.93
C PRO A 434 2.02 -15.45 22.07
N ASN A 435 3.22 -14.87 22.00
CA ASN A 435 3.48 -13.67 21.19
C ASN A 435 3.33 -13.85 19.68
N MET A 436 3.46 -15.07 19.13
CA MET A 436 3.54 -15.25 17.68
C MET A 436 2.33 -14.66 16.94
N GLY A 437 1.12 -14.83 17.50
CA GLY A 437 -0.12 -14.27 16.96
C GLY A 437 -0.16 -12.74 16.96
N PRO A 438 -0.07 -12.06 18.12
CA PRO A 438 -0.10 -10.60 18.18
C PRO A 438 1.09 -9.94 17.48
N PHE A 439 2.27 -10.56 17.51
CA PHE A 439 3.46 -10.04 16.82
C PHE A 439 3.26 -10.02 15.31
N LEU A 440 2.94 -11.16 14.69
CA LEU A 440 2.73 -11.24 13.25
C LEU A 440 1.48 -10.46 12.84
N GLY A 441 0.41 -10.55 13.62
CA GLY A 441 -0.86 -9.86 13.37
C GLY A 441 -0.68 -8.34 13.32
N LYS A 442 -0.04 -7.74 14.34
CA LYS A 442 0.23 -6.30 14.36
C LYS A 442 1.07 -5.85 13.17
N GLN A 443 2.12 -6.58 12.81
CA GLN A 443 2.95 -6.23 11.67
C GLN A 443 2.18 -6.29 10.34
N LEU A 444 1.34 -7.32 10.13
CA LEU A 444 0.51 -7.41 8.93
C LEU A 444 -0.50 -6.26 8.85
N ILE A 445 -1.13 -5.89 9.97
CA ILE A 445 -2.03 -4.73 10.01
C ILE A 445 -1.27 -3.46 9.64
N GLN A 446 -0.10 -3.23 10.24
CA GLN A 446 0.75 -2.07 9.94
C GLN A 446 1.15 -2.00 8.47
N LYS A 447 1.48 -3.13 7.85
CA LYS A 447 1.90 -3.18 6.45
C LYS A 447 0.75 -3.12 5.46
N MET A 448 -0.49 -3.45 5.86
CA MET A 448 -1.61 -3.56 4.92
C MET A 448 -2.71 -2.50 5.13
N VAL A 449 -2.94 -2.02 6.34
CA VAL A 449 -4.15 -1.25 6.70
C VAL A 449 -3.79 0.07 7.39
N THR A 450 -3.25 0.03 8.60
CA THR A 450 -3.02 1.23 9.42
C THR A 450 -1.79 1.10 10.31
N SER A 451 -1.04 2.20 10.49
CA SER A 451 0.15 2.24 11.34
C SER A 451 -0.17 2.04 12.84
N ASN A 452 -1.37 2.41 13.28
CA ASN A 452 -1.78 2.46 14.69
C ASN A 452 -3.08 1.68 14.95
N PRO A 453 -3.09 0.35 14.79
CA PRO A 453 -4.28 -0.43 15.08
C PRO A 453 -4.62 -0.44 16.57
N SER A 454 -5.91 -0.47 16.90
CA SER A 454 -6.34 -0.65 18.29
C SER A 454 -5.88 -2.00 18.86
N PRO A 455 -5.72 -2.11 20.20
CA PRO A 455 -5.50 -3.39 20.86
C PRO A 455 -6.59 -4.42 20.50
N GLU A 456 -7.85 -4.02 20.41
CA GLU A 456 -8.96 -4.90 20.08
C GLU A 456 -8.84 -5.49 18.68
N TYR A 457 -8.38 -4.70 17.71
CA TYR A 457 -8.10 -5.16 16.35
C TYR A 457 -6.97 -6.19 16.34
N VAL A 458 -5.83 -5.88 16.99
CA VAL A 458 -4.74 -6.86 17.13
C VAL A 458 -5.23 -8.13 17.82
N GLY A 459 -6.07 -8.01 18.86
CA GLY A 459 -6.67 -9.13 19.58
C GLY A 459 -7.51 -10.05 18.71
N ARG A 460 -8.34 -9.50 17.81
CA ARG A 460 -9.14 -10.29 16.86
C ARG A 460 -8.28 -11.02 15.84
N VAL A 461 -7.22 -10.37 15.34
CA VAL A 461 -6.26 -11.02 14.44
C VAL A 461 -5.47 -12.12 15.16
N SER A 462 -5.04 -11.89 16.40
CA SER A 462 -4.40 -12.89 17.26
C SER A 462 -5.30 -14.09 17.52
N ALA A 463 -6.61 -13.86 17.73
CA ALA A 463 -7.58 -14.94 17.90
C ALA A 463 -7.71 -15.79 16.63
N ALA A 464 -7.78 -15.16 15.45
CA ALA A 464 -7.80 -15.87 14.17
C ALA A 464 -6.47 -16.62 13.89
N PHE A 465 -5.34 -16.11 14.38
CA PHE A 465 -4.08 -16.84 14.37
C PHE A 465 -4.12 -18.03 15.32
N ALA A 466 -4.73 -17.90 16.50
CA ALA A 466 -4.83 -18.98 17.47
C ALA A 466 -5.72 -20.13 16.98
N ASP A 467 -6.83 -19.80 16.33
CA ASP A 467 -7.77 -20.75 15.76
C ASP A 467 -8.52 -20.13 14.57
N ASN A 468 -8.50 -20.81 13.42
CA ASN A 468 -9.26 -20.42 12.23
C ASN A 468 -10.77 -20.79 12.30
N GLY A 469 -11.28 -21.15 13.48
CA GLY A 469 -12.63 -21.68 13.69
C GLY A 469 -12.75 -23.18 13.42
N LYS A 470 -11.63 -23.88 13.22
CA LYS A 470 -11.56 -25.33 12.98
C LYS A 470 -10.45 -26.01 13.79
N GLY A 471 -9.93 -25.34 14.82
CA GLY A 471 -8.82 -25.80 15.65
C GLY A 471 -7.44 -25.71 14.99
N VAL A 472 -7.29 -24.99 13.86
CA VAL A 472 -6.00 -24.86 13.17
C VAL A 472 -5.34 -23.53 13.51
N ARG A 473 -4.27 -23.59 14.30
CA ARG A 473 -3.40 -22.45 14.60
C ARG A 473 -2.57 -22.05 13.38
N GLY A 474 -2.37 -20.77 13.17
CA GLY A 474 -1.45 -20.20 12.18
C GLY A 474 -1.93 -20.28 10.74
N ASP A 475 -3.22 -20.54 10.48
CA ASP A 475 -3.79 -20.50 9.13
C ASP A 475 -3.79 -19.06 8.61
N MET A 476 -2.87 -18.77 7.69
CA MET A 476 -2.69 -17.41 7.18
C MET A 476 -3.91 -16.90 6.43
N LYS A 477 -4.77 -17.77 5.88
CA LYS A 477 -6.02 -17.31 5.24
C LYS A 477 -6.99 -16.70 6.25
N ALA A 478 -7.10 -17.30 7.44
CA ALA A 478 -7.93 -16.77 8.52
C ALA A 478 -7.36 -15.46 9.06
N VAL A 479 -6.04 -15.40 9.26
CA VAL A 479 -5.33 -14.18 9.67
C VAL A 479 -5.54 -13.05 8.68
N ILE A 480 -5.38 -13.30 7.37
CA ILE A 480 -5.56 -12.27 6.32
C ILE A 480 -7.01 -11.78 6.27
N LYS A 481 -7.99 -12.67 6.43
CA LYS A 481 -9.39 -12.24 6.53
C LYS A 481 -9.62 -11.38 7.78
N ALA A 482 -9.07 -11.76 8.92
CA ALA A 482 -9.18 -10.98 10.15
C ALA A 482 -8.53 -9.60 10.02
N VAL A 483 -7.41 -9.48 9.31
CA VAL A 483 -6.79 -8.19 8.97
C VAL A 483 -7.72 -7.38 8.05
N LEU A 484 -8.08 -7.91 6.89
CA LEU A 484 -8.75 -7.10 5.85
C LEU A 484 -10.24 -6.84 6.09
N LEU A 485 -10.90 -7.64 6.93
CA LEU A 485 -12.34 -7.55 7.19
C LEU A 485 -12.65 -7.04 8.60
N ASP A 486 -11.65 -6.61 9.35
CA ASP A 486 -11.86 -6.10 10.70
C ASP A 486 -12.84 -4.91 10.69
N PRO A 487 -13.75 -4.81 11.68
CA PRO A 487 -14.64 -3.66 11.79
C PRO A 487 -13.91 -2.31 11.82
N GLU A 488 -12.74 -2.22 12.44
CA GLU A 488 -11.93 -1.00 12.43
C GLU A 488 -11.40 -0.69 11.03
N ALA A 489 -10.90 -1.71 10.33
CA ALA A 489 -10.37 -1.56 8.98
C ALA A 489 -11.42 -1.12 7.96
N ARG A 490 -12.69 -1.48 8.17
CA ARG A 490 -13.80 -1.19 7.25
C ARG A 490 -14.69 -0.02 7.69
N SER A 491 -14.53 0.46 8.92
CA SER A 491 -15.39 1.49 9.50
C SER A 491 -15.29 2.83 8.75
N VAL A 492 -16.44 3.38 8.38
CA VAL A 492 -16.54 4.74 7.81
C VAL A 492 -16.16 5.80 8.85
N ALA A 493 -16.50 5.58 10.13
CA ALA A 493 -16.13 6.51 11.20
C ALA A 493 -14.60 6.63 11.36
N MET A 494 -13.85 5.55 11.08
CA MET A 494 -12.39 5.58 11.13
C MET A 494 -11.76 6.43 10.02
N LEU A 495 -12.46 6.66 8.90
CA LEU A 495 -11.95 7.52 7.82
C LEU A 495 -11.85 8.99 8.23
N ALA A 496 -12.73 9.43 9.14
CA ALA A 496 -12.71 10.75 9.75
C ALA A 496 -11.67 10.85 10.88
N SER A 497 -11.12 9.73 11.36
CA SER A 497 -10.10 9.75 12.40
C SER A 497 -8.76 10.23 11.85
N PRO A 498 -8.13 11.26 12.44
CA PRO A 498 -6.82 11.72 12.00
C PRO A 498 -5.69 10.73 12.32
N THR A 499 -5.93 9.74 13.19
CA THR A 499 -4.93 8.76 13.63
C THR A 499 -5.00 7.44 12.85
N PHE A 500 -6.02 7.27 12.00
CA PHE A 500 -6.24 6.06 11.22
C PHE A 500 -5.58 6.12 9.84
N GLY A 501 -5.24 4.93 9.34
CA GLY A 501 -4.54 4.75 8.07
C GLY A 501 -3.02 4.72 8.24
N LYS A 502 -2.31 4.84 7.13
CA LYS A 502 -0.84 4.83 7.06
C LYS A 502 -0.38 5.63 5.85
N MET A 503 0.87 6.07 5.85
CA MET A 503 1.48 6.54 4.60
C MET A 503 1.67 5.34 3.66
N LYS A 504 1.27 5.49 2.40
CA LYS A 504 1.58 4.55 1.32
C LYS A 504 3.09 4.57 1.13
N GLU A 505 3.67 3.39 1.20
CA GLU A 505 5.08 3.20 0.88
C GLU A 505 5.37 3.70 -0.55
N PRO A 506 6.53 4.33 -0.80
CA PRO A 506 6.81 4.93 -2.11
C PRO A 506 6.68 3.94 -3.27
N TYR A 507 7.05 2.68 -3.05
CA TYR A 507 6.92 1.64 -4.05
C TYR A 507 5.46 1.22 -4.30
N LEU A 508 4.62 1.21 -3.26
CA LEU A 508 3.16 1.02 -3.41
C LEU A 508 2.51 2.17 -4.17
N ARG A 509 2.98 3.41 -3.99
CA ARG A 509 2.50 4.57 -4.78
C ARG A 509 2.82 4.43 -6.26
N ALA A 510 4.03 4.00 -6.60
CA ALA A 510 4.43 3.74 -7.99
C ALA A 510 3.65 2.57 -8.60
N ALA A 511 3.52 1.46 -7.86
CA ALA A 511 2.75 0.31 -8.30
C ALA A 511 1.27 0.62 -8.49
N GLY A 512 0.65 1.33 -7.55
CA GLY A 512 -0.74 1.73 -7.65
C GLY A 512 -1.02 2.70 -8.78
N LEU A 513 -0.14 3.67 -9.02
CA LEU A 513 -0.27 4.57 -10.18
C LEU A 513 -0.17 3.79 -11.50
N ALA A 514 0.79 2.86 -11.60
CA ALA A 514 0.93 2.00 -12.78
C ALA A 514 -0.31 1.12 -13.00
N ARG A 515 -0.87 0.55 -11.93
CA ARG A 515 -2.08 -0.31 -12.02
C ARG A 515 -3.33 0.49 -12.34
N ALA A 516 -3.51 1.66 -11.73
CA ALA A 516 -4.66 2.53 -11.95
C ALA A 516 -4.84 2.93 -13.41
N PHE A 517 -3.77 2.90 -14.21
CA PHE A 517 -3.80 3.17 -15.65
C PHE A 517 -3.31 1.99 -16.50
N ASN A 518 -3.36 0.75 -15.99
CA ASN A 518 -3.00 -0.47 -16.73
C ASN A 518 -1.68 -0.33 -17.52
N ALA A 519 -0.65 0.18 -16.82
CA ALA A 519 0.60 0.55 -17.44
C ALA A 519 1.34 -0.68 -17.97
N ARG A 520 1.76 -0.61 -19.24
CA ARG A 520 2.31 -1.76 -19.96
C ARG A 520 3.43 -1.38 -20.91
N SER A 521 4.33 -2.34 -21.15
CA SER A 521 5.29 -2.25 -22.25
C SER A 521 4.81 -3.09 -23.43
N ARG A 522 5.23 -2.73 -24.64
CA ARG A 522 4.88 -3.49 -25.86
C ARG A 522 5.53 -4.87 -25.89
N ALA A 523 6.70 -5.01 -25.26
CA ALA A 523 7.44 -6.25 -25.19
C ALA A 523 7.02 -7.18 -24.02
N ASN A 524 6.08 -6.76 -23.16
CA ASN A 524 5.75 -7.44 -21.90
C ASN A 524 6.97 -7.68 -20.99
N ILE A 525 7.92 -6.74 -21.01
CA ILE A 525 9.09 -6.70 -20.13
C ILE A 525 8.98 -5.43 -19.30
N TYR A 526 9.17 -5.53 -17.99
CA TYR A 526 8.95 -4.44 -17.05
C TYR A 526 10.26 -4.08 -16.33
N PRO A 527 11.21 -3.40 -17.01
CA PRO A 527 12.54 -3.18 -16.46
C PRO A 527 12.57 -1.98 -15.51
N LEU A 528 11.71 -1.98 -14.50
CA LEU A 528 11.58 -0.88 -13.55
C LEU A 528 12.46 -1.20 -12.32
N ALA A 529 13.63 -0.59 -12.24
CA ALA A 529 14.62 -0.78 -11.18
C ALA A 529 15.12 0.58 -10.68
N TYR A 530 15.93 0.59 -9.61
CA TYR A 530 16.51 1.78 -8.97
C TYR A 530 15.49 2.70 -8.30
N LEU A 531 14.33 2.17 -7.92
CA LEU A 531 13.38 2.95 -7.12
C LEU A 531 13.90 3.19 -5.70
N ASP A 532 14.87 2.42 -5.23
CA ASP A 532 15.57 2.68 -3.97
C ASP A 532 16.44 3.93 -4.02
N GLU A 533 17.10 4.21 -5.15
CA GLU A 533 17.88 5.44 -5.34
C GLU A 533 16.99 6.68 -5.45
N LEU A 534 15.81 6.54 -6.06
CA LEU A 534 14.88 7.65 -6.30
C LEU A 534 13.93 7.89 -5.13
N LEU A 535 13.38 6.83 -4.55
CA LEU A 535 12.27 6.87 -3.61
C LEU A 535 12.60 6.20 -2.26
N GLY A 536 13.81 5.65 -2.08
CA GLY A 536 14.25 5.06 -0.81
C GLY A 536 13.79 3.62 -0.57
N GLN A 537 13.09 2.99 -1.52
CA GLN A 537 12.58 1.62 -1.36
C GLN A 537 12.56 0.82 -2.67
N GLN A 538 13.01 -0.43 -2.62
CA GLN A 538 12.89 -1.42 -3.70
C GLN A 538 12.82 -2.84 -3.11
N PRO A 539 11.85 -3.70 -3.51
CA PRO A 539 11.72 -5.05 -2.98
C PRO A 539 13.04 -5.82 -3.08
N LEU A 540 13.36 -6.58 -2.03
CA LEU A 540 14.60 -7.37 -1.91
C LEU A 540 15.90 -6.52 -1.82
N SER A 541 15.80 -5.20 -1.65
CA SER A 541 16.97 -4.31 -1.53
C SER A 541 17.01 -3.53 -0.21
N SER A 542 16.58 -4.19 0.88
CA SER A 542 16.55 -3.58 2.22
C SER A 542 17.92 -3.05 2.65
N PRO A 543 17.99 -1.85 3.27
CA PRO A 543 19.23 -1.29 3.80
C PRO A 543 19.78 -2.03 5.01
N SER A 544 18.96 -2.77 5.76
CA SER A 544 19.37 -3.47 6.97
C SER A 544 18.44 -4.64 7.31
N VAL A 545 18.79 -5.41 8.34
CA VAL A 545 17.91 -6.45 8.90
C VAL A 545 16.59 -5.89 9.45
N PHE A 546 16.52 -4.59 9.77
CA PHE A 546 15.32 -3.89 10.22
C PHE A 546 14.42 -3.39 9.08
N ASN A 547 14.61 -3.91 7.88
CA ASN A 547 13.94 -3.44 6.65
C ASN A 547 14.27 -1.97 6.29
N PHE A 548 13.47 -1.34 5.40
CA PHE A 548 13.56 0.07 5.02
C PHE A 548 13.22 1.04 6.16
N PHE A 549 12.32 0.62 7.05
CA PHE A 549 11.84 1.42 8.17
C PHE A 549 11.42 0.53 9.35
N ARG A 550 11.55 1.06 10.56
CA ARG A 550 11.25 0.34 11.80
C ARG A 550 9.75 0.36 12.08
N PRO A 551 9.12 -0.76 12.47
CA PRO A 551 7.69 -0.81 12.82
C PRO A 551 7.27 0.15 13.94
N ALA A 552 8.21 0.55 14.79
CA ALA A 552 8.00 1.47 15.90
C ALA A 552 8.53 2.89 15.63
N TYR A 553 8.90 3.23 14.40
CA TYR A 553 9.37 4.59 14.10
C TYR A 553 8.23 5.61 14.29
N SER A 554 8.53 6.65 15.07
CA SER A 554 7.65 7.78 15.31
C SER A 554 8.39 9.07 14.96
N PRO A 555 7.97 9.82 13.93
CA PRO A 555 8.52 11.15 13.67
C PRO A 555 8.17 12.11 14.81
N ALA A 556 9.02 13.12 15.02
CA ALA A 556 8.80 14.14 16.04
C ALA A 556 7.60 15.04 15.70
N GLY A 557 6.91 15.53 16.73
CA GLY A 557 5.74 16.40 16.62
C GLY A 557 4.43 15.66 16.91
N PRO A 558 3.31 16.02 16.26
CA PRO A 558 1.97 15.52 16.62
C PRO A 558 1.84 13.99 16.71
N ILE A 559 2.62 13.25 15.92
CA ILE A 559 2.63 11.77 15.95
C ILE A 559 3.26 11.26 17.26
N SER A 560 4.49 11.69 17.58
CA SER A 560 5.15 11.28 18.83
C SER A 560 4.43 11.81 20.07
N ASP A 561 3.89 13.04 20.00
CA ASP A 561 3.16 13.67 21.10
C ASP A 561 1.86 12.92 21.41
N GLY A 562 1.26 12.28 20.40
CA GLY A 562 0.11 11.40 20.54
C GLY A 562 0.47 9.94 20.87
N HIS A 563 1.75 9.61 21.11
CA HIS A 563 2.23 8.24 21.30
C HIS A 563 1.90 7.28 20.13
N LEU A 564 1.84 7.84 18.92
CA LEU A 564 1.57 7.10 17.69
C LEU A 564 2.87 6.74 16.97
N VAL A 565 2.79 5.82 16.02
CA VAL A 565 3.88 5.49 15.10
C VAL A 565 3.48 5.78 13.66
N ALA A 566 4.46 6.09 12.82
CA ALA A 566 4.27 6.30 11.39
C ALA A 566 5.49 5.75 10.62
N PRO A 567 5.62 4.41 10.53
CA PRO A 567 6.87 3.76 10.10
C PRO A 567 7.43 4.28 8.78
N GLU A 568 6.58 4.40 7.76
CA GLU A 568 6.96 4.78 6.40
C GLU A 568 7.53 6.20 6.30
N PHE A 569 7.24 7.08 7.26
CA PHE A 569 7.83 8.42 7.31
C PHE A 569 9.34 8.37 7.55
N GLN A 570 9.90 7.27 8.05
CA GLN A 570 11.35 7.15 8.27
C GLN A 570 12.16 7.31 6.99
N ILE A 571 11.58 6.93 5.84
CA ILE A 571 12.22 7.06 4.53
C ILE A 571 11.73 8.30 3.76
N LEU A 572 10.84 9.11 4.34
CA LEU A 572 10.45 10.41 3.81
C LEU A 572 11.39 11.50 4.32
N ASN A 573 12.34 11.90 3.48
CA ASN A 573 13.29 12.98 3.74
C ASN A 573 13.29 14.00 2.59
N ALA A 574 14.04 15.10 2.75
CA ALA A 574 14.12 16.19 1.78
C ALA A 574 14.47 15.73 0.34
N VAL A 575 15.28 14.68 0.19
CA VAL A 575 15.64 14.12 -1.12
C VAL A 575 14.43 13.41 -1.74
N THR A 576 13.85 12.44 -1.01
CA THR A 576 12.71 11.65 -1.50
C THR A 576 11.44 12.49 -1.69
N ALA A 577 11.25 13.56 -0.90
CA ALA A 577 10.13 14.48 -1.02
C ALA A 577 10.16 15.27 -2.33
N VAL A 578 11.35 15.52 -2.90
CA VAL A 578 11.52 16.18 -4.20
C VAL A 578 11.61 15.15 -5.34
N ALA A 579 12.31 14.03 -5.11
CA ALA A 579 12.49 13.00 -6.12
C ALA A 579 11.17 12.28 -6.47
N GLY A 580 10.25 12.12 -5.51
CA GLY A 580 8.92 11.53 -5.73
C GLY A 580 8.10 12.24 -6.81
N PRO A 581 7.80 13.55 -6.65
CA PRO A 581 7.15 14.35 -7.69
C PRO A 581 7.85 14.27 -9.05
N ASN A 582 9.17 14.41 -9.09
CA ASN A 582 9.95 14.30 -10.33
C ASN A 582 9.79 12.93 -11.00
N TYR A 583 9.76 11.86 -10.21
CA TYR A 583 9.53 10.51 -10.70
C TYR A 583 8.13 10.38 -11.31
N PHE A 584 7.09 10.85 -10.63
CA PHE A 584 5.70 10.74 -11.14
C PHE A 584 5.47 11.58 -12.39
N ASP A 585 5.98 12.81 -12.47
CA ASP A 585 5.94 13.61 -13.70
C ASP A 585 6.62 12.87 -14.87
N SER A 586 7.83 12.36 -14.62
CA SER A 586 8.57 11.60 -15.63
C SER A 586 7.85 10.33 -16.07
N ALA A 587 7.27 9.58 -15.11
CA ALA A 587 6.51 8.37 -15.36
C ALA A 587 5.29 8.61 -16.26
N LEU A 588 4.59 9.74 -16.07
CA LEU A 588 3.43 10.13 -16.87
C LEU A 588 3.84 10.56 -18.29
N ARG A 589 4.88 11.40 -18.42
CA ARG A 589 5.27 12.00 -19.70
C ARG A 589 6.07 11.07 -20.60
N TYR A 590 7.00 10.32 -20.01
CA TYR A 590 7.99 9.53 -20.73
C TYR A 590 7.82 8.02 -20.53
N GLY A 591 6.99 7.63 -19.57
CA GLY A 591 6.81 6.25 -19.13
C GLY A 591 7.57 5.97 -17.84
N PHE A 592 7.17 4.92 -17.13
CA PHE A 592 7.86 4.48 -15.93
C PHE A 592 9.30 4.11 -16.30
N ASN A 593 10.23 4.81 -15.66
CA ASN A 593 11.62 4.83 -16.11
C ASN A 593 12.36 3.52 -15.80
N ARG A 594 13.23 3.17 -16.75
CA ARG A 594 14.43 2.35 -16.56
C ARG A 594 15.63 3.25 -16.78
N TRP A 595 16.58 3.33 -15.86
CA TRP A 595 17.91 3.78 -16.24
C TRP A 595 18.63 2.66 -17.01
N GLY A 596 18.89 2.90 -18.31
CA GLY A 596 19.69 2.01 -19.17
C GLY A 596 18.94 1.11 -20.18
N ASP A 597 17.64 1.32 -20.49
CA ASP A 597 17.00 0.72 -21.71
C ASP A 597 16.95 1.77 -22.78
N SER A 598 17.62 1.52 -23.89
CA SER A 598 17.36 2.25 -25.11
C SER A 598 16.22 1.62 -25.94
N ASN A 599 15.69 0.43 -25.59
CA ASN A 599 14.66 -0.22 -26.39
C ASN A 599 13.27 0.37 -26.15
N PRO A 600 12.67 1.08 -27.12
CA PRO A 600 11.38 1.76 -26.93
C PRO A 600 10.21 0.80 -26.69
N SER A 601 10.32 -0.47 -27.08
CA SER A 601 9.29 -1.50 -26.87
C SER A 601 9.16 -1.93 -25.41
N ARG A 602 10.17 -1.67 -24.58
CA ARG A 602 10.21 -2.04 -23.15
C ARG A 602 9.78 -0.91 -22.22
N VAL A 603 9.59 0.30 -22.75
CA VAL A 603 9.09 1.43 -21.97
C VAL A 603 7.67 1.12 -21.49
N VAL A 604 7.46 1.16 -20.19
CA VAL A 604 6.16 0.92 -19.54
C VAL A 604 5.40 2.24 -19.51
N ARG A 605 4.25 2.33 -20.18
CA ARG A 605 3.46 3.57 -20.26
C ARG A 605 2.06 3.37 -19.69
N PRO A 606 1.51 4.37 -18.99
CA PRO A 606 0.10 4.36 -18.61
C PRO A 606 -0.79 4.34 -19.86
N ASN A 607 -1.91 3.64 -19.77
CA ASN A 607 -2.97 3.64 -20.78
C ASN A 607 -4.03 4.69 -20.40
N LEU A 608 -3.96 5.85 -21.04
CA LEU A 608 -4.82 6.99 -20.73
C LEU A 608 -6.00 7.16 -21.70
N VAL A 609 -6.42 6.09 -22.39
CA VAL A 609 -7.49 6.18 -23.40
C VAL A 609 -8.81 6.65 -22.78
N GLY A 610 -9.15 6.15 -21.58
CA GLY A 610 -10.37 6.55 -20.86
C GLY A 610 -10.31 8.02 -20.43
N GLU A 611 -9.18 8.48 -19.90
CA GLU A 611 -8.96 9.86 -19.47
C GLU A 611 -8.95 10.80 -20.67
N MET A 612 -8.39 10.38 -21.81
CA MET A 612 -8.43 11.11 -23.08
C MET A 612 -9.84 11.28 -23.65
N ALA A 613 -10.82 10.47 -23.25
CA ALA A 613 -12.22 10.69 -23.62
C ALA A 613 -12.88 11.82 -22.79
N LEU A 614 -12.29 12.17 -21.63
CA LEU A 614 -12.84 13.13 -20.67
C LEU A 614 -12.12 14.49 -20.68
N TYR A 615 -11.14 14.73 -21.56
CA TYR A 615 -10.29 15.93 -21.55
C TYR A 615 -11.05 17.28 -21.59
N ASN A 616 -12.28 17.27 -22.13
CA ASN A 616 -13.16 18.43 -22.23
C ASN A 616 -14.30 18.44 -21.21
N ASP A 617 -14.51 17.34 -20.48
CA ASP A 617 -15.43 17.25 -19.35
C ASP A 617 -14.62 17.15 -18.07
N ILE A 618 -14.07 18.29 -17.64
CA ILE A 618 -13.19 18.39 -16.47
C ILE A 618 -13.88 17.84 -15.20
N PRO A 619 -15.17 18.13 -14.92
CA PRO A 619 -15.86 17.49 -13.80
C PRO A 619 -15.86 15.95 -13.88
N ALA A 620 -16.12 15.36 -15.05
CA ALA A 620 -16.06 13.90 -15.20
C ALA A 620 -14.63 13.34 -15.08
N LEU A 621 -13.64 14.05 -15.63
CA LEU A 621 -12.23 13.70 -15.49
C LEU A 621 -11.82 13.69 -14.01
N MET A 622 -12.15 14.74 -13.27
CA MET A 622 -11.82 14.85 -11.84
C MET A 622 -12.49 13.74 -11.01
N ARG A 623 -13.78 13.46 -11.22
CA ARG A 623 -14.47 12.35 -10.55
C ARG A 623 -13.82 11.00 -10.83
N ARG A 624 -13.40 10.75 -12.07
CA ARG A 624 -12.71 9.51 -12.43
C ARG A 624 -11.37 9.42 -11.72
N LEU A 625 -10.55 10.48 -11.76
CA LEU A 625 -9.22 10.48 -11.16
C LEU A 625 -9.28 10.36 -9.63
N ASP A 626 -10.22 11.04 -8.99
CA ASP A 626 -10.49 10.91 -7.57
C ASP A 626 -10.88 9.47 -7.20
N LEU A 627 -11.83 8.86 -7.94
CA LEU A 627 -12.19 7.46 -7.71
C LEU A 627 -10.98 6.51 -7.85
N VAL A 628 -10.25 6.56 -8.96
CA VAL A 628 -9.21 5.55 -9.25
C VAL A 628 -7.91 5.73 -8.46
N LEU A 629 -7.55 6.97 -8.06
CA LEU A 629 -6.32 7.23 -7.31
C LEU A 629 -6.56 7.35 -5.80
N MET A 630 -7.68 7.95 -5.40
CA MET A 630 -7.98 8.31 -4.01
C MET A 630 -9.08 7.45 -3.39
N GLY A 631 -9.89 6.76 -4.20
CA GLY A 631 -11.10 6.12 -3.72
C GLY A 631 -12.16 7.14 -3.31
N GLY A 632 -12.23 8.29 -3.99
CA GLY A 632 -13.22 9.35 -3.72
C GLY A 632 -12.97 10.11 -2.42
N MET A 633 -11.70 10.33 -2.08
CA MET A 633 -11.26 11.02 -0.86
C MET A 633 -10.48 12.30 -1.19
N LEU A 634 -10.55 12.80 -2.42
CA LEU A 634 -9.93 14.06 -2.78
C LEU A 634 -10.64 15.19 -2.03
N ASP A 635 -9.88 15.90 -1.20
CA ASP A 635 -10.38 17.05 -0.47
C ASP A 635 -11.00 18.11 -1.42
N PRO A 636 -12.17 18.69 -1.11
CA PRO A 636 -12.83 19.66 -1.99
C PRO A 636 -11.98 20.88 -2.37
N GLU A 637 -11.10 21.33 -1.47
CA GLU A 637 -10.18 22.44 -1.75
C GLU A 637 -9.08 22.01 -2.71
N HIS A 638 -8.49 20.81 -2.50
CA HIS A 638 -7.54 20.24 -3.46
C HIS A 638 -8.19 20.00 -4.84
N HIS A 639 -9.43 19.51 -4.86
CA HIS A 639 -10.22 19.36 -6.08
C HIS A 639 -10.37 20.70 -6.82
N ARG A 640 -10.71 21.78 -6.11
CA ARG A 640 -10.81 23.14 -6.69
C ARG A 640 -9.48 23.60 -7.29
N ILE A 641 -8.39 23.50 -6.53
CA ILE A 641 -7.04 23.92 -6.97
C ILE A 641 -6.62 23.19 -8.23
N ILE A 642 -6.78 21.85 -8.27
CA ILE A 642 -6.40 21.04 -9.43
C ILE A 642 -7.26 21.41 -10.65
N ARG A 643 -8.58 21.52 -10.46
CA ARG A 643 -9.50 21.88 -11.54
C ARG A 643 -9.14 23.24 -12.16
N GLU A 644 -8.90 24.26 -11.34
CA GLU A 644 -8.48 25.59 -11.82
C GLU A 644 -7.15 25.54 -12.58
N ALA A 645 -6.18 24.76 -12.10
CA ALA A 645 -4.90 24.59 -12.77
C ALA A 645 -5.05 23.91 -14.16
N VAL A 646 -5.93 22.92 -14.27
CA VAL A 646 -6.25 22.22 -15.52
C VAL A 646 -7.02 23.13 -16.49
N GLU A 647 -7.98 23.92 -15.97
CA GLU A 647 -8.75 24.90 -16.76
C GLU A 647 -7.87 26.03 -17.31
N ALA A 648 -6.79 26.38 -16.60
CA ALA A 648 -5.84 27.42 -17.01
C ALA A 648 -4.89 27.01 -18.16
N ILE A 649 -4.87 25.74 -18.56
CA ILE A 649 -4.04 25.29 -19.68
C ILE A 649 -4.57 25.90 -20.99
N ASP A 650 -3.66 26.62 -21.67
CA ASP A 650 -3.86 27.24 -22.97
C ASP A 650 -4.24 26.22 -24.04
N ASP A 651 -5.43 26.38 -24.63
CA ASP A 651 -5.99 25.49 -25.64
C ASP A 651 -5.41 25.72 -27.05
N THR A 652 -4.47 26.65 -27.19
CA THR A 652 -3.68 26.85 -28.42
C THR A 652 -2.42 25.98 -28.47
N TYR A 653 -1.97 25.43 -27.34
CA TYR A 653 -0.80 24.56 -27.27
C TYR A 653 -1.07 23.18 -27.90
N TRP A 654 -0.23 22.71 -28.84
CA TRP A 654 -0.54 21.54 -29.67
C TRP A 654 -0.89 20.22 -28.92
N ASP A 655 -0.41 20.02 -27.69
CA ASP A 655 -0.71 18.82 -26.86
C ASP A 655 -1.55 19.16 -25.61
N TRP A 656 -2.26 20.30 -25.61
CA TRP A 656 -2.99 20.82 -24.44
C TRP A 656 -3.97 19.81 -23.83
N LYS A 657 -4.60 18.99 -24.68
CA LYS A 657 -5.57 17.97 -24.24
C LYS A 657 -4.91 16.94 -23.33
N ARG A 658 -3.70 16.51 -23.68
CA ARG A 658 -2.92 15.58 -22.90
C ARG A 658 -2.31 16.24 -21.69
N GLU A 659 -1.84 17.49 -21.84
CA GLU A 659 -1.30 18.27 -20.73
C GLU A 659 -2.32 18.45 -19.60
N ARG A 660 -3.61 18.63 -19.92
CA ARG A 660 -4.69 18.65 -18.92
C ARG A 660 -4.74 17.38 -18.07
N ILE A 661 -4.66 16.23 -18.71
CA ILE A 661 -4.73 14.93 -18.04
C ILE A 661 -3.45 14.68 -17.23
N TYR A 662 -2.28 14.99 -17.81
CA TYR A 662 -1.00 14.87 -17.12
C TYR A 662 -0.92 15.74 -15.88
N LEU A 663 -1.32 17.01 -15.98
CA LEU A 663 -1.31 17.92 -14.85
C LEU A 663 -2.26 17.44 -13.74
N ALA A 664 -3.47 17.00 -14.09
CA ALA A 664 -4.43 16.47 -13.12
C ALA A 664 -3.87 15.25 -12.38
N ILE A 665 -3.36 14.25 -13.10
CA ILE A 665 -2.79 13.04 -12.49
C ILE A 665 -1.54 13.37 -11.66
N TYR A 666 -0.67 14.24 -12.18
CA TYR A 666 0.55 14.67 -11.49
C TYR A 666 0.23 15.34 -10.15
N LEU A 667 -0.66 16.34 -10.16
CA LEU A 667 -1.06 17.05 -8.95
C LEU A 667 -1.67 16.07 -7.94
N ILE A 668 -2.63 15.23 -8.34
CA ILE A 668 -3.21 14.23 -7.43
C ILE A 668 -2.14 13.28 -6.88
N SER A 669 -1.28 12.73 -7.74
CA SER A 669 -0.24 11.77 -7.33
C SER A 669 0.83 12.34 -6.39
N THR A 670 0.90 13.66 -6.26
CA THR A 670 1.86 14.38 -5.41
C THR A 670 1.21 15.00 -4.18
N LEU A 671 -0.12 14.97 -4.05
CA LEU A 671 -0.83 15.43 -2.85
C LEU A 671 -0.47 14.59 -1.61
N PRO A 672 -0.41 15.23 -0.42
CA PRO A 672 -0.38 14.52 0.85
C PRO A 672 -1.52 13.51 0.97
N ASP A 673 -2.73 13.88 0.56
CA ASP A 673 -3.93 13.03 0.61
C ASP A 673 -3.72 11.72 -0.16
N TYR A 674 -3.09 11.76 -1.35
CA TYR A 674 -2.78 10.56 -2.12
C TYR A 674 -1.71 9.70 -1.46
N ALA A 675 -0.78 10.34 -0.75
CA ALA A 675 0.28 9.64 -0.03
C ALA A 675 -0.26 8.86 1.17
N ILE A 676 -1.48 9.14 1.65
CA ILE A 676 -2.10 8.42 2.76
C ILE A 676 -3.04 7.33 2.22
N GLN A 677 -2.99 6.17 2.87
CA GLN A 677 -3.89 5.04 2.68
C GLN A 677 -4.86 5.01 3.86
N ARG A 678 -6.16 5.04 3.57
CA ARG A 678 -7.23 4.84 4.55
C ARG A 678 -8.15 3.73 4.09
#